data_AF-A0A958X126-F1
#
_entry.id   AF-A0A958X126-F1
#
_cell.length_a   1.000
_cell.length_b   1.000
_cell.length_c   1.000
_cell.angle_alpha   90.00
_cell.angle_beta   90.00
_cell.angle_gamma   90.00
#
_symmetry.space_group_name_H-M   'P 1'
#
loop_
_entity.id
_entity.type
_entity.pdbx_description
1 polymer ?
#
loop_
_entity_poly.entity_id
_entity_poly.type
_entity_poly.pdbx_seq_one_letter_code
_entity_poly.pdbx_strand_id
1 'polypeptide(L)'
;MSKALGSIQPQFTTANYLAFFVGLFLFAAPGIILGQCPPDLWFDSQAEVDAFPATYPGCKNMTGPVLVLGADIVNLDSLRQLRTIGGKLQIESPNLVDISGLSGLTRVDGFLHIGGTALPNLHGLENLKSTGSSFTVANNALLLTTTHFDSLQNSGFSVSGSPLLQDWGAFPSLKTGKVIHLNNPVSQISTLEGVFPRLETAEYLFLENIAQLESLTGLDNLNRVEAISIKNTGIANLTGLAKLKNISNYFYLYENQELVNLTGAPVLDTVQNLQIVRNPKFSGLQGLESVKLVAQLTISENENLITLADSALIPDVIIGLEIDQNPALTSLRGLEKLSIQNGGIAIDKNDTLLTLEGLSNIQHPYTVSITGNPQLRDLAGLHKLETVTSLILENNDALTDLSGLESLRLARQLRVNDHLRLKNLHGLENLESFLTGVLYVLRNDSLVSLEGLGEMLGMQSILIKENPQLSTCSTLPICNALALNAFPTIENNQSGCLTPAEILATCQFSFNSLGGQVLLDPECDGIFGSQDRYLPYQMLRTTDGRPFACTDANGRYQRFLAGNQQYNFRADAIPGFSPQPDSISISTNDTLKVFNGQDFSLCPDSMFHNWRVSISPVGLPRPGFENRYIIQYQNRSAQSGNAAVILDFLDDVHQDFLTITSANGGTMIGPNQIQWNLSNFPIFSTTSKFEVRVKLDPATPLGVLLQPRVRILPAQNVNDIDWSDNEMTLPQTVVGSFDPNDKWVDREQLSYPVAQEGEWLRYLIRFQNTGTAAAQIVELQDTLTSELDFTTFQPLVASHRYKLSFSENGILNWRFENINLPDSSSNEPQSHGFVQFRIRSFPGLNAGDSIRNRAGIYFDFNPVVLTNYAITRVMELVPAPTAQPTVPLQLRILPNPFSDRFWIEIPGIEAHSNQTMTLEVSDLTGRMVLRRHVTGNRFMLERDKLPAGMLLFWLRDASGMMLACARGVAR
;
A
#
# COMPACT_ATOMS: atom_id res chain seq x y z
N MET A 1 -24.62 -0.41 45.54
CA MET A 1 -25.28 0.90 45.75
C MET A 1 -26.31 1.06 44.63
N SER A 2 -27.63 1.31 44.78
CA SER A 2 -28.39 2.25 45.65
C SER A 2 -28.08 3.71 45.32
N LYS A 3 -29.02 4.63 45.01
CA LYS A 3 -30.51 4.65 44.86
C LYS A 3 -30.85 5.88 43.94
N ALA A 4 -32.06 6.32 43.55
CA ALA A 4 -33.52 6.09 43.75
C ALA A 4 -34.25 6.82 42.57
N LEU A 5 -35.57 6.86 42.29
CA LEU A 5 -36.87 6.34 42.80
C LEU A 5 -37.77 6.08 41.53
N GLY A 6 -39.11 5.96 41.41
CA GLY A 6 -40.35 6.26 42.18
C GLY A 6 -41.24 7.26 41.37
N SER A 7 -42.59 7.15 41.22
CA SER A 7 -43.57 6.13 41.66
C SER A 7 -45.02 6.41 41.17
N ILE A 8 -45.86 5.37 41.00
CA ILE A 8 -47.37 5.32 41.15
C ILE A 8 -48.32 5.66 39.95
N GLN A 9 -49.51 5.02 40.01
CA GLN A 9 -50.71 4.86 39.13
C GLN A 9 -51.78 6.00 39.28
N PRO A 10 -52.91 6.15 38.50
CA PRO A 10 -54.04 5.18 38.38
C PRO A 10 -55.02 5.22 37.15
N GLN A 11 -56.16 4.51 37.32
CA GLN A 11 -57.19 3.91 36.42
C GLN A 11 -58.36 4.75 35.82
N PHE A 12 -59.12 4.10 34.88
CA PHE A 12 -60.55 4.21 34.47
C PHE A 12 -61.06 5.49 33.74
N THR A 13 -61.99 5.44 32.77
CA THR A 13 -63.43 4.98 32.69
C THR A 13 -63.75 4.16 31.40
N THR A 14 -64.69 3.21 31.22
CA THR A 14 -66.18 3.02 31.44
C THR A 14 -67.12 3.84 30.52
N ALA A 15 -68.20 3.32 29.88
CA ALA A 15 -68.71 1.95 29.61
C ALA A 15 -69.96 1.92 28.65
N ASN A 16 -70.35 0.72 28.15
CA ASN A 16 -71.74 0.26 27.81
C ASN A 16 -72.50 0.87 26.58
N TYR A 17 -73.55 0.25 25.96
CA TYR A 17 -74.30 -1.03 26.15
C TYR A 17 -75.11 -1.48 24.89
N LEU A 18 -75.36 -2.80 24.73
CA LEU A 18 -76.45 -3.52 23.97
C LEU A 18 -76.64 -3.26 22.44
N ALA A 19 -77.42 -4.05 21.65
CA ALA A 19 -77.59 -5.51 21.44
C ALA A 19 -78.78 -5.79 20.46
N PHE A 20 -78.74 -6.86 19.62
CA PHE A 20 -79.83 -7.90 19.50
C PHE A 20 -79.63 -8.99 18.39
N PHE A 21 -79.83 -10.25 18.79
CA PHE A 21 -80.51 -11.40 18.13
C PHE A 21 -80.21 -11.93 16.69
N VAL A 22 -79.76 -13.19 16.67
CA VAL A 22 -80.29 -14.37 15.92
C VAL A 22 -80.40 -14.32 14.38
N GLY A 23 -79.41 -14.93 13.71
CA GLY A 23 -79.51 -16.29 13.16
C GLY A 23 -80.32 -16.57 11.87
N LEU A 24 -79.64 -17.07 10.83
CA LEU A 24 -80.26 -17.89 9.78
C LEU A 24 -79.25 -18.91 9.19
N PHE A 25 -79.73 -20.11 8.86
CA PHE A 25 -79.00 -21.12 8.06
C PHE A 25 -79.22 -20.85 6.57
N LEU A 26 -78.18 -20.90 5.73
CA LEU A 26 -78.31 -21.11 4.28
C LEU A 26 -76.97 -21.55 3.64
N PHE A 27 -77.01 -22.57 2.79
CA PHE A 27 -75.86 -23.07 2.03
C PHE A 27 -75.68 -22.29 0.72
N ALA A 28 -74.45 -21.85 0.40
CA ALA A 28 -74.02 -21.56 -0.97
C ALA A 28 -72.49 -21.54 -1.11
N ALA A 29 -71.97 -22.36 -2.04
CA ALA A 29 -70.62 -22.36 -2.65
C ALA A 29 -69.34 -22.41 -1.76
N PRO A 30 -68.40 -23.34 -2.01
CA PRO A 30 -67.07 -23.30 -1.41
C PRO A 30 -66.19 -22.25 -2.11
N GLY A 31 -66.06 -21.07 -1.50
CA GLY A 31 -65.05 -20.09 -1.91
C GLY A 31 -63.65 -20.60 -1.59
N ILE A 32 -62.92 -21.11 -2.59
CA ILE A 32 -61.51 -21.49 -2.44
C ILE A 32 -60.70 -20.22 -2.20
N ILE A 33 -60.41 -19.94 -0.92
CA ILE A 33 -59.36 -18.99 -0.56
C ILE A 33 -58.04 -19.65 -0.99
N LEU A 34 -57.44 -19.12 -2.05
CA LEU A 34 -56.08 -19.49 -2.43
C LEU A 34 -55.14 -18.98 -1.33
N GLY A 35 -54.78 -19.87 -0.41
CA GLY A 35 -53.88 -19.57 0.69
C GLY A 35 -52.53 -19.14 0.14
N GLN A 36 -52.25 -17.83 0.19
CA GLN A 36 -50.89 -17.34 -0.03
C GLN A 36 -49.97 -18.00 1.00
N CYS A 37 -48.76 -18.37 0.57
CA CYS A 37 -47.74 -18.82 1.50
C CYS A 37 -47.55 -17.75 2.60
N PRO A 38 -47.40 -18.14 3.87
CA PRO A 38 -47.05 -17.19 4.91
C PRO A 38 -45.66 -16.60 4.60
N PRO A 39 -45.34 -15.39 5.09
CA PRO A 39 -44.02 -14.82 4.87
C PRO A 39 -42.95 -15.70 5.50
N ASP A 40 -43.11 -16.01 6.78
CA ASP A 40 -42.22 -16.85 7.59
C ASP A 40 -43.01 -18.07 8.08
N LEU A 41 -42.33 -19.18 8.36
CA LEU A 41 -42.96 -20.42 8.81
C LEU A 41 -42.15 -21.08 9.93
N TRP A 42 -42.85 -21.45 11.00
CA TRP A 42 -42.30 -22.10 12.19
C TRP A 42 -43.13 -23.34 12.50
N PHE A 43 -42.46 -24.46 12.77
CA PHE A 43 -43.08 -25.72 13.18
C PHE A 43 -42.49 -26.16 14.53
N ASP A 44 -43.30 -26.01 15.58
CA ASP A 44 -42.96 -26.41 16.95
C ASP A 44 -43.65 -27.73 17.35
N SER A 45 -44.49 -28.31 16.48
CA SER A 45 -45.08 -29.65 16.64
C SER A 45 -45.41 -30.39 15.33
N GLN A 46 -45.54 -31.71 15.37
CA GLN A 46 -45.93 -32.54 14.21
C GLN A 46 -47.35 -32.18 13.72
N ALA A 47 -48.25 -31.80 14.64
CA ALA A 47 -49.62 -31.42 14.29
C ALA A 47 -49.69 -30.17 13.39
N GLU A 48 -48.72 -29.25 13.50
CA GLU A 48 -48.62 -28.07 12.64
C GLU A 48 -48.08 -28.42 11.25
N VAL A 49 -47.09 -29.33 11.19
CA VAL A 49 -46.57 -29.90 9.93
C VAL A 49 -47.71 -30.59 9.18
N ASP A 50 -48.49 -31.42 9.85
CA ASP A 50 -49.61 -32.18 9.28
C ASP A 50 -50.78 -31.27 8.84
N ALA A 51 -50.98 -30.13 9.51
CA ALA A 51 -51.97 -29.13 9.12
C ALA A 51 -51.56 -28.31 7.87
N PHE A 52 -50.28 -28.25 7.51
CA PHE A 52 -49.76 -27.34 6.49
C PHE A 52 -50.50 -27.37 5.12
N PRO A 53 -50.84 -28.54 4.52
CA PRO A 53 -51.61 -28.60 3.28
C PRO A 53 -53.04 -28.06 3.38
N ALA A 54 -53.64 -28.13 4.56
CA ALA A 54 -55.00 -27.67 4.81
C ALA A 54 -55.04 -26.16 5.13
N THR A 55 -54.05 -25.66 5.86
CA THR A 55 -53.91 -24.24 6.20
C THR A 55 -53.43 -23.39 5.01
N TYR A 56 -52.51 -23.92 4.21
CA TYR A 56 -51.90 -23.22 3.07
C TYR A 56 -52.02 -24.03 1.76
N PRO A 57 -53.25 -24.28 1.28
CA PRO A 57 -53.49 -25.17 0.14
C PRO A 57 -52.88 -24.63 -1.16
N GLY A 58 -51.91 -25.38 -1.71
CA GLY A 58 -51.20 -25.01 -2.93
C GLY A 58 -50.01 -24.08 -2.72
N CYS A 59 -49.58 -23.83 -1.48
CA CYS A 59 -48.34 -23.09 -1.21
C CYS A 59 -47.13 -23.89 -1.73
N LYS A 60 -46.41 -23.32 -2.69
CA LYS A 60 -45.20 -23.90 -3.33
C LYS A 60 -43.94 -23.10 -3.04
N ASN A 61 -44.05 -21.79 -2.92
CA ASN A 61 -42.91 -20.87 -2.91
C ASN A 61 -42.98 -19.99 -1.66
N MET A 62 -42.24 -20.35 -0.62
CA MET A 62 -42.06 -19.52 0.58
C MET A 62 -41.17 -18.31 0.25
N THR A 63 -41.45 -17.14 0.81
CA THR A 63 -40.65 -15.92 0.60
C THR A 63 -39.63 -15.68 1.71
N GLY A 64 -39.99 -15.94 2.96
CA GLY A 64 -39.11 -15.89 4.13
C GLY A 64 -38.62 -17.28 4.55
N PRO A 65 -38.15 -17.43 5.81
CA PRO A 65 -37.55 -18.66 6.31
C PRO A 65 -38.59 -19.73 6.70
N VAL A 66 -38.11 -20.96 6.79
CA VAL A 66 -38.83 -22.11 7.37
C VAL A 66 -37.97 -22.72 8.47
N LEU A 67 -38.46 -22.74 9.72
CA LEU A 67 -37.79 -23.42 10.83
C LEU A 67 -38.63 -24.63 11.30
N VAL A 68 -37.97 -25.76 11.51
CA VAL A 68 -38.55 -27.00 12.06
C VAL A 68 -37.81 -27.27 13.37
N LEU A 69 -38.47 -27.06 14.51
CA LEU A 69 -37.85 -27.06 15.84
C LEU A 69 -38.58 -27.98 16.84
N GLY A 70 -39.81 -28.38 16.55
CA GLY A 70 -40.64 -29.22 17.41
C GLY A 70 -39.99 -30.57 17.75
N ALA A 71 -40.00 -30.93 19.03
CA ALA A 71 -39.35 -32.15 19.51
C ALA A 71 -40.15 -33.43 19.24
N ASP A 72 -41.45 -33.31 19.00
CA ASP A 72 -42.35 -34.41 18.58
C ASP A 72 -42.43 -34.60 17.06
N ILE A 73 -41.78 -33.73 16.27
CA ILE A 73 -41.73 -33.85 14.81
C ILE A 73 -40.87 -35.05 14.44
N VAL A 74 -41.49 -36.05 13.79
CA VAL A 74 -40.86 -37.30 13.34
C VAL A 74 -40.72 -37.38 11.82
N ASN A 75 -41.55 -36.66 11.07
CA ASN A 75 -41.50 -36.62 9.60
C ASN A 75 -41.94 -35.24 9.03
N LEU A 76 -41.58 -34.97 7.77
CA LEU A 76 -42.00 -33.76 7.03
C LEU A 76 -42.93 -34.03 5.83
N ASP A 77 -43.63 -35.16 5.78
CA ASP A 77 -44.35 -35.63 4.57
C ASP A 77 -45.35 -34.60 4.01
N SER A 78 -46.02 -33.89 4.90
CA SER A 78 -47.03 -32.87 4.61
C SER A 78 -46.45 -31.61 3.92
N LEU A 79 -45.12 -31.47 3.83
CA LEU A 79 -44.47 -30.34 3.14
C LEU A 79 -44.27 -30.57 1.63
N ARG A 80 -44.68 -31.71 1.07
CA ARG A 80 -44.44 -32.15 -0.33
C ARG A 80 -44.99 -31.25 -1.44
N GLN A 81 -45.74 -30.20 -1.09
CA GLN A 81 -46.11 -29.13 -2.03
C GLN A 81 -45.03 -28.06 -2.24
N LEU A 82 -44.06 -27.89 -1.33
CA LEU A 82 -42.99 -26.88 -1.43
C LEU A 82 -42.03 -27.14 -2.62
N ARG A 83 -41.53 -26.06 -3.21
CA ARG A 83 -40.67 -26.02 -4.41
C ARG A 83 -39.51 -25.03 -4.26
N THR A 84 -39.74 -23.89 -3.60
CA THR A 84 -38.68 -22.90 -3.25
C THR A 84 -38.89 -22.31 -1.87
N ILE A 85 -37.79 -21.93 -1.19
CA ILE A 85 -37.80 -21.15 0.04
C ILE A 85 -36.89 -19.92 -0.14
N GLY A 86 -37.43 -18.71 0.01
CA GLY A 86 -36.68 -17.46 -0.17
C GLY A 86 -35.79 -17.06 1.03
N GLY A 87 -36.11 -17.54 2.23
CA GLY A 87 -35.26 -17.39 3.42
C GLY A 87 -34.35 -18.60 3.66
N LYS A 88 -33.91 -18.76 4.92
CA LYS A 88 -33.23 -19.97 5.39
C LYS A 88 -34.21 -21.13 5.61
N LEU A 89 -33.75 -22.37 5.44
CA LEU A 89 -34.39 -23.58 5.96
C LEU A 89 -33.52 -24.11 7.10
N GLN A 90 -34.08 -24.26 8.30
CA GLN A 90 -33.37 -24.75 9.49
C GLN A 90 -34.18 -25.87 10.13
N ILE A 91 -33.55 -27.04 10.32
CA ILE A 91 -34.18 -28.25 10.83
C ILE A 91 -33.39 -28.73 12.05
N GLU A 92 -33.98 -28.59 13.24
CA GLU A 92 -33.39 -28.93 14.55
C GLU A 92 -34.40 -29.70 15.44
N SER A 93 -34.92 -30.81 14.91
CA SER A 93 -35.89 -31.67 15.60
C SER A 93 -35.24 -33.02 16.01
N PRO A 94 -35.05 -33.30 17.31
CA PRO A 94 -34.27 -34.45 17.77
C PRO A 94 -34.89 -35.83 17.49
N ASN A 95 -36.19 -35.93 17.28
CA ASN A 95 -36.88 -37.18 16.93
C ASN A 95 -37.20 -37.30 15.42
N LEU A 96 -36.75 -36.35 14.60
CA LEU A 96 -36.99 -36.35 13.15
C LEU A 96 -36.20 -37.47 12.48
N VAL A 97 -36.90 -38.39 11.80
CA VAL A 97 -36.32 -39.57 11.13
C VAL A 97 -36.57 -39.61 9.62
N ASP A 98 -37.43 -38.74 9.08
CA ASP A 98 -37.71 -38.67 7.63
C ASP A 98 -37.94 -37.24 7.12
N ILE A 99 -37.20 -36.83 6.08
CA ILE A 99 -37.39 -35.56 5.35
C ILE A 99 -37.82 -35.77 3.89
N SER A 100 -38.26 -36.95 3.49
CA SER A 100 -38.69 -37.29 2.12
C SER A 100 -39.86 -36.43 1.62
N GLY A 101 -40.65 -35.86 2.53
CA GLY A 101 -41.61 -34.80 2.26
C GLY A 101 -41.02 -33.53 1.63
N LEU A 102 -39.72 -33.27 1.76
CA LEU A 102 -39.04 -32.16 1.08
C LEU A 102 -38.67 -32.47 -0.37
N SER A 103 -38.90 -33.68 -0.89
CA SER A 103 -38.48 -34.15 -2.24
C SER A 103 -38.90 -33.28 -3.42
N GLY A 104 -39.85 -32.36 -3.26
CA GLY A 104 -40.21 -31.36 -4.27
C GLY A 104 -39.35 -30.10 -4.28
N LEU A 105 -38.57 -29.85 -3.23
CA LEU A 105 -37.77 -28.63 -3.03
C LEU A 105 -36.61 -28.59 -4.04
N THR A 106 -36.51 -27.46 -4.76
CA THR A 106 -35.50 -27.26 -5.81
C THR A 106 -34.56 -26.10 -5.53
N ARG A 107 -34.91 -25.18 -4.61
CA ARG A 107 -34.11 -24.00 -4.28
C ARG A 107 -34.35 -23.51 -2.86
N VAL A 108 -33.28 -23.16 -2.16
CA VAL A 108 -33.31 -22.37 -0.91
C VAL A 108 -32.44 -21.14 -1.15
N ASP A 109 -32.98 -19.93 -1.09
CA ASP A 109 -32.21 -18.71 -1.42
C ASP A 109 -31.37 -18.23 -0.22
N GLY A 110 -31.68 -18.68 0.99
CA GLY A 110 -30.87 -18.51 2.19
C GLY A 110 -29.97 -19.71 2.51
N PHE A 111 -29.61 -19.80 3.80
CA PHE A 111 -28.85 -20.90 4.40
C PHE A 111 -29.74 -22.15 4.57
N LEU A 112 -29.18 -23.35 4.35
CA LEU A 112 -29.81 -24.62 4.69
C LEU A 112 -29.08 -25.26 5.88
N HIS A 113 -29.78 -25.54 6.98
CA HIS A 113 -29.24 -26.23 8.15
C HIS A 113 -30.06 -27.47 8.51
N ILE A 114 -29.36 -28.57 8.81
CA ILE A 114 -29.92 -29.80 9.36
C ILE A 114 -29.07 -30.21 10.56
N GLY A 115 -29.58 -29.94 11.76
CA GLY A 115 -28.86 -30.01 13.02
C GLY A 115 -29.50 -30.98 14.01
N GLY A 116 -28.71 -31.83 14.67
CA GLY A 116 -29.14 -32.53 15.90
C GLY A 116 -30.36 -33.46 15.75
N THR A 117 -30.58 -34.03 14.57
CA THR A 117 -31.73 -34.91 14.26
C THR A 117 -31.41 -36.40 14.45
N ALA A 118 -32.46 -37.23 14.40
CA ALA A 118 -32.37 -38.70 14.33
C ALA A 118 -32.31 -39.24 12.88
N LEU A 119 -32.05 -38.39 11.88
CA LEU A 119 -32.07 -38.77 10.47
C LEU A 119 -30.99 -39.80 10.13
N PRO A 120 -31.34 -40.96 9.53
CA PRO A 120 -30.35 -41.94 9.06
C PRO A 120 -29.73 -41.55 7.72
N ASN A 121 -30.40 -40.70 6.94
CA ASN A 121 -29.97 -40.17 5.65
C ASN A 121 -30.71 -38.85 5.35
N LEU A 122 -30.37 -38.20 4.23
CA LEU A 122 -31.03 -36.96 3.76
C LEU A 122 -31.93 -37.18 2.53
N HIS A 123 -32.57 -38.34 2.40
CA HIS A 123 -33.51 -38.59 1.31
C HIS A 123 -34.68 -37.61 1.34
N GLY A 124 -34.94 -36.94 0.22
CA GLY A 124 -35.84 -35.78 0.13
C GLY A 124 -35.17 -34.48 -0.32
N LEU A 125 -33.87 -34.46 -0.59
CA LEU A 125 -33.14 -33.26 -1.04
C LEU A 125 -32.38 -33.44 -2.38
N GLU A 126 -32.55 -34.58 -3.07
CA GLU A 126 -31.87 -34.92 -4.33
C GLU A 126 -32.19 -33.94 -5.49
N ASN A 127 -33.37 -33.31 -5.43
CA ASN A 127 -33.85 -32.33 -6.42
C ASN A 127 -33.37 -30.89 -6.17
N LEU A 128 -32.61 -30.64 -5.10
CA LEU A 128 -32.10 -29.32 -4.73
C LEU A 128 -31.01 -28.86 -5.72
N LYS A 129 -31.22 -27.71 -6.36
CA LYS A 129 -30.33 -27.19 -7.43
C LYS A 129 -29.34 -26.14 -6.95
N SER A 130 -29.73 -25.34 -5.97
CA SER A 130 -28.85 -24.40 -5.29
C SER A 130 -29.38 -24.06 -3.90
N THR A 131 -28.43 -23.75 -3.01
CA THR A 131 -28.67 -22.97 -1.79
C THR A 131 -28.25 -21.52 -2.00
N GLY A 132 -28.48 -20.65 -1.01
CA GLY A 132 -27.80 -19.36 -0.88
C GLY A 132 -26.35 -19.54 -0.45
N SER A 133 -26.00 -19.08 0.74
CA SER A 133 -24.60 -19.09 1.22
C SER A 133 -24.00 -20.49 1.40
N SER A 134 -24.78 -21.44 1.92
CA SER A 134 -24.29 -22.74 2.38
C SER A 134 -25.41 -23.73 2.75
N PHE A 135 -25.02 -24.99 2.87
CA PHE A 135 -25.75 -26.15 3.34
C PHE A 135 -24.90 -26.80 4.44
N THR A 136 -25.35 -26.77 5.69
CA THR A 136 -24.64 -27.37 6.83
C THR A 136 -25.46 -28.51 7.43
N VAL A 137 -24.80 -29.66 7.59
CA VAL A 137 -25.32 -30.88 8.23
C VAL A 137 -24.49 -31.12 9.50
N ALA A 138 -25.06 -30.87 10.68
CA ALA A 138 -24.30 -30.86 11.94
C ALA A 138 -24.92 -31.75 13.02
N ASN A 139 -24.10 -32.39 13.85
CA ASN A 139 -24.53 -33.05 15.09
C ASN A 139 -25.59 -34.16 14.91
N ASN A 140 -25.74 -34.74 13.72
CA ASN A 140 -26.76 -35.75 13.43
C ASN A 140 -26.21 -37.14 13.79
N ALA A 141 -26.45 -37.56 15.03
CA ALA A 141 -25.79 -38.72 15.64
C ALA A 141 -26.05 -40.06 14.93
N LEU A 142 -27.15 -40.19 14.19
CA LEU A 142 -27.58 -41.41 13.51
C LEU A 142 -27.34 -41.40 11.98
N LEU A 143 -26.80 -40.31 11.44
CA LEU A 143 -26.65 -40.11 10.00
C LEU A 143 -25.59 -41.04 9.39
N LEU A 144 -25.97 -41.87 8.43
CA LEU A 144 -25.11 -42.86 7.78
C LEU A 144 -24.59 -42.41 6.41
N THR A 145 -25.40 -41.68 5.64
CA THR A 145 -25.04 -41.08 4.34
C THR A 145 -25.76 -39.74 4.15
N THR A 146 -25.12 -38.77 3.49
CA THR A 146 -25.74 -37.47 3.16
C THR A 146 -26.58 -37.46 1.88
N THR A 147 -26.79 -38.60 1.20
CA THR A 147 -27.48 -38.75 -0.11
C THR A 147 -26.73 -38.17 -1.33
N HIS A 148 -27.17 -38.55 -2.53
CA HIS A 148 -26.61 -38.09 -3.81
C HIS A 148 -27.31 -36.79 -4.27
N PHE A 149 -26.52 -35.75 -4.52
CA PHE A 149 -27.00 -34.42 -4.91
C PHE A 149 -26.83 -34.17 -6.41
N ASP A 150 -27.44 -35.02 -7.23
CA ASP A 150 -27.36 -34.97 -8.70
C ASP A 150 -27.73 -33.61 -9.29
N SER A 151 -28.64 -32.88 -8.64
CA SER A 151 -29.14 -31.58 -9.09
C SER A 151 -28.29 -30.38 -8.67
N LEU A 152 -27.43 -30.49 -7.64
CA LEU A 152 -26.84 -29.34 -6.94
C LEU A 152 -25.65 -28.77 -7.73
N GLN A 153 -25.76 -27.51 -8.17
CA GLN A 153 -24.79 -26.87 -9.07
C GLN A 153 -23.95 -25.79 -8.41
N ASN A 154 -24.55 -25.01 -7.51
CA ASN A 154 -23.92 -23.91 -6.78
C ASN A 154 -24.39 -23.97 -5.32
N SER A 155 -23.46 -24.27 -4.41
CA SER A 155 -23.73 -24.39 -2.97
C SER A 155 -22.40 -24.45 -2.20
N GLY A 156 -22.37 -24.03 -0.94
CA GLY A 156 -21.34 -24.50 0.00
C GLY A 156 -21.87 -25.71 0.75
N PHE A 157 -21.07 -26.76 0.95
CA PHE A 157 -21.45 -27.94 1.72
C PHE A 157 -20.54 -28.10 2.95
N SER A 158 -21.13 -28.21 4.13
CA SER A 158 -20.44 -28.35 5.40
C SER A 158 -21.03 -29.52 6.19
N VAL A 159 -20.20 -30.44 6.69
CA VAL A 159 -20.67 -31.61 7.43
C VAL A 159 -19.80 -31.87 8.67
N SER A 160 -20.42 -31.91 9.85
CA SER A 160 -19.72 -32.06 11.14
C SER A 160 -20.55 -32.80 12.20
N GLY A 161 -19.90 -33.26 13.27
CA GLY A 161 -20.56 -33.87 14.45
C GLY A 161 -21.44 -35.11 14.17
N SER A 162 -21.21 -35.83 13.07
CA SER A 162 -22.03 -36.97 12.62
C SER A 162 -21.18 -38.26 12.67
N PRO A 163 -20.98 -38.87 13.86
CA PRO A 163 -19.96 -39.90 14.09
C PRO A 163 -20.27 -41.28 13.49
N LEU A 164 -21.49 -41.51 13.00
CA LEU A 164 -21.87 -42.74 12.29
C LEU A 164 -21.87 -42.61 10.76
N LEU A 165 -21.43 -41.45 10.24
CA LEU A 165 -21.39 -41.15 8.82
C LEU A 165 -20.34 -42.03 8.12
N GLN A 166 -20.78 -42.79 7.11
CA GLN A 166 -19.95 -43.72 6.34
C GLN A 166 -19.67 -43.21 4.92
N ASP A 167 -20.52 -42.30 4.42
CA ASP A 167 -20.53 -41.82 3.04
C ASP A 167 -20.95 -40.33 2.99
N TRP A 168 -20.24 -39.51 2.23
CA TRP A 168 -20.61 -38.11 1.96
C TRP A 168 -21.55 -37.94 0.76
N GLY A 169 -21.83 -39.02 0.04
CA GLY A 169 -22.56 -38.99 -1.21
C GLY A 169 -21.75 -38.36 -2.34
N ALA A 170 -22.43 -38.15 -3.48
CA ALA A 170 -21.84 -37.55 -4.67
C ALA A 170 -22.48 -36.19 -4.98
N PHE A 171 -21.67 -35.25 -5.46
CA PHE A 171 -22.08 -33.93 -5.93
C PHE A 171 -21.75 -33.76 -7.43
N PRO A 172 -22.26 -34.61 -8.34
CA PRO A 172 -21.76 -34.72 -9.72
C PRO A 172 -22.10 -33.51 -10.61
N SER A 173 -22.94 -32.58 -10.15
CA SER A 173 -23.26 -31.32 -10.82
C SER A 173 -22.58 -30.09 -10.22
N LEU A 174 -21.92 -30.22 -9.05
CA LEU A 174 -21.34 -29.10 -8.31
C LEU A 174 -20.05 -28.64 -8.99
N LYS A 175 -20.07 -27.44 -9.57
CA LYS A 175 -18.91 -26.79 -10.20
C LYS A 175 -18.25 -25.74 -9.31
N THR A 176 -19.07 -25.05 -8.51
CA THR A 176 -18.65 -23.92 -7.68
C THR A 176 -19.11 -24.16 -6.25
N GLY A 177 -18.14 -24.46 -5.38
CA GLY A 177 -18.33 -24.46 -3.94
C GLY A 177 -18.27 -23.03 -3.39
N LYS A 178 -19.07 -22.69 -2.38
CA LYS A 178 -18.74 -21.52 -1.54
C LYS A 178 -17.76 -21.94 -0.45
N VAL A 179 -18.28 -22.44 0.67
CA VAL A 179 -17.52 -23.18 1.68
C VAL A 179 -17.71 -24.66 1.43
N ILE A 180 -16.63 -25.42 1.21
CA ILE A 180 -16.63 -26.88 1.30
C ILE A 180 -15.91 -27.25 2.60
N HIS A 181 -16.61 -27.81 3.58
CA HIS A 181 -16.06 -28.09 4.91
C HIS A 181 -16.43 -29.50 5.38
N LEU A 182 -15.49 -30.42 5.27
CA LEU A 182 -15.65 -31.80 5.70
C LEU A 182 -14.94 -31.95 7.05
N ASN A 183 -15.71 -32.06 8.14
CA ASN A 183 -15.19 -32.11 9.51
C ASN A 183 -15.83 -33.26 10.30
N ASN A 184 -15.62 -34.49 9.82
CA ASN A 184 -16.10 -35.73 10.44
C ASN A 184 -15.10 -36.88 10.23
N PRO A 185 -14.85 -37.72 11.24
CA PRO A 185 -14.05 -38.93 11.12
C PRO A 185 -14.83 -40.05 10.42
N VAL A 186 -14.88 -40.03 9.09
CA VAL A 186 -15.52 -41.09 8.29
C VAL A 186 -14.56 -42.26 8.12
N SER A 187 -14.92 -43.44 8.66
CA SER A 187 -14.02 -44.60 8.71
C SER A 187 -13.79 -45.34 7.38
N GLN A 188 -14.56 -45.01 6.34
CA GLN A 188 -14.53 -45.71 5.05
C GLN A 188 -14.01 -44.86 3.87
N ILE A 189 -13.76 -43.56 4.07
CA ILE A 189 -13.36 -42.64 3.01
C ILE A 189 -11.84 -42.41 3.06
N SER A 190 -11.11 -43.10 2.19
CA SER A 190 -9.68 -42.88 1.95
C SER A 190 -9.37 -41.94 0.78
N THR A 191 -10.37 -41.56 -0.01
CA THR A 191 -10.22 -40.64 -1.15
C THR A 191 -11.51 -39.85 -1.40
N LEU A 192 -11.41 -38.68 -2.05
CA LEU A 192 -12.56 -37.86 -2.46
C LEU A 192 -13.12 -38.26 -3.85
N GLU A 193 -12.62 -39.37 -4.44
CA GLU A 193 -13.08 -39.87 -5.73
C GLU A 193 -14.60 -40.12 -5.72
N GLY A 194 -15.29 -39.67 -6.77
CA GLY A 194 -16.76 -39.73 -6.86
C GLY A 194 -17.51 -38.66 -6.06
N VAL A 195 -16.94 -38.08 -5.00
CA VAL A 195 -17.59 -37.05 -4.18
C VAL A 195 -17.73 -35.72 -4.94
N PHE A 196 -16.64 -35.21 -5.52
CA PHE A 196 -16.60 -33.88 -6.17
C PHE A 196 -16.13 -33.88 -7.65
N PRO A 197 -16.60 -34.80 -8.52
CA PRO A 197 -15.97 -35.09 -9.82
C PRO A 197 -16.00 -33.94 -10.84
N ARG A 198 -16.73 -32.84 -10.56
CA ARG A 198 -16.81 -31.64 -11.40
C ARG A 198 -16.48 -30.33 -10.68
N LEU A 199 -15.99 -30.38 -9.43
CA LEU A 199 -15.67 -29.17 -8.68
C LEU A 199 -14.49 -28.44 -9.34
N GLU A 200 -14.77 -27.26 -9.88
CA GLU A 200 -13.80 -26.43 -10.60
C GLU A 200 -13.27 -25.29 -9.71
N THR A 201 -14.11 -24.75 -8.82
CA THR A 201 -13.71 -23.66 -7.91
C THR A 201 -14.34 -23.78 -6.52
N ALA A 202 -13.67 -23.23 -5.51
CA ALA A 202 -14.20 -22.99 -4.18
C ALA A 202 -13.81 -21.58 -3.68
N GLU A 203 -14.54 -21.03 -2.71
CA GLU A 203 -14.04 -19.90 -1.90
C GLU A 203 -13.16 -20.48 -0.79
N TYR A 204 -13.71 -21.39 0.02
CA TYR A 204 -13.01 -22.09 1.09
C TYR A 204 -13.08 -23.61 0.91
N LEU A 205 -11.97 -24.30 1.11
CA LEU A 205 -11.89 -25.77 1.18
C LEU A 205 -11.23 -26.20 2.49
N PHE A 206 -12.02 -26.79 3.39
CA PHE A 206 -11.58 -27.23 4.71
C PHE A 206 -11.79 -28.75 4.83
N LEU A 207 -10.70 -29.50 5.02
CA LEU A 207 -10.69 -30.96 5.17
C LEU A 207 -10.07 -31.28 6.54
N GLU A 208 -10.91 -31.53 7.55
CA GLU A 208 -10.50 -31.50 8.95
C GLU A 208 -10.92 -32.76 9.71
N ASN A 209 -10.03 -33.34 10.51
CA ASN A 209 -10.31 -34.51 11.37
C ASN A 209 -10.76 -35.77 10.59
N ILE A 210 -10.30 -35.93 9.35
CA ILE A 210 -10.56 -37.11 8.50
C ILE A 210 -9.30 -37.99 8.47
N ALA A 211 -8.95 -38.59 9.61
CA ALA A 211 -7.71 -39.35 9.79
C ALA A 211 -7.59 -40.64 8.93
N GLN A 212 -8.57 -40.96 8.09
CA GLN A 212 -8.52 -42.04 7.10
C GLN A 212 -8.39 -41.56 5.66
N LEU A 213 -8.49 -40.25 5.40
CA LEU A 213 -8.33 -39.68 4.06
C LEU A 213 -6.84 -39.72 3.65
N GLU A 214 -6.47 -40.67 2.79
CA GLU A 214 -5.11 -40.92 2.32
C GLU A 214 -4.78 -40.16 1.01
N SER A 215 -5.80 -39.78 0.22
CA SER A 215 -5.62 -39.10 -1.07
C SER A 215 -6.66 -38.01 -1.34
N LEU A 216 -6.23 -36.92 -1.97
CA LEU A 216 -7.09 -35.81 -2.42
C LEU A 216 -7.63 -36.01 -3.85
N THR A 217 -7.33 -37.15 -4.50
CA THR A 217 -7.99 -37.59 -5.75
C THR A 217 -9.52 -37.46 -5.61
N GLY A 218 -10.17 -36.97 -6.66
CA GLY A 218 -11.54 -36.46 -6.64
C GLY A 218 -11.62 -34.93 -6.71
N LEU A 219 -10.56 -34.21 -6.27
CA LEU A 219 -10.42 -32.77 -6.44
C LEU A 219 -9.71 -32.36 -7.73
N ASP A 220 -9.39 -33.31 -8.62
CA ASP A 220 -8.50 -33.13 -9.77
C ASP A 220 -8.93 -32.07 -10.79
N ASN A 221 -10.13 -31.50 -10.70
CA ASN A 221 -10.63 -30.41 -11.55
C ASN A 221 -10.58 -29.01 -10.90
N LEU A 222 -10.26 -28.94 -9.61
CA LEU A 222 -10.18 -27.73 -8.81
C LEU A 222 -9.03 -26.85 -9.32
N ASN A 223 -9.36 -25.67 -9.86
CA ASN A 223 -8.41 -24.76 -10.49
C ASN A 223 -8.26 -23.41 -9.76
N ARG A 224 -9.22 -23.04 -8.89
CA ARG A 224 -9.14 -21.86 -8.03
C ARG A 224 -9.75 -22.12 -6.65
N VAL A 225 -9.05 -21.69 -5.61
CA VAL A 225 -9.51 -21.64 -4.21
C VAL A 225 -9.10 -20.27 -3.65
N GLU A 226 -9.84 -19.71 -2.69
CA GLU A 226 -9.36 -18.52 -1.97
C GLU A 226 -8.55 -18.92 -0.74
N ALA A 227 -9.08 -19.83 0.10
CA ALA A 227 -8.31 -20.43 1.19
C ALA A 227 -8.55 -21.94 1.36
N ILE A 228 -7.48 -22.67 1.73
CA ILE A 228 -7.50 -24.12 1.95
C ILE A 228 -6.88 -24.49 3.30
N SER A 229 -7.57 -25.33 4.06
CA SER A 229 -7.12 -25.94 5.32
C SER A 229 -7.21 -27.46 5.18
N ILE A 230 -6.10 -28.17 5.38
CA ILE A 230 -6.09 -29.63 5.50
C ILE A 230 -5.48 -29.96 6.86
N LYS A 231 -6.32 -30.47 7.76
CA LYS A 231 -5.98 -30.68 9.16
C LYS A 231 -6.32 -32.08 9.65
N ASN A 232 -5.39 -32.75 10.33
CA ASN A 232 -5.64 -34.05 10.98
C ASN A 232 -6.24 -35.07 9.99
N THR A 233 -5.55 -35.23 8.84
CA THR A 233 -5.87 -36.22 7.81
C THR A 233 -4.73 -37.22 7.62
N GLY A 234 -5.02 -38.31 6.89
CA GLY A 234 -4.06 -39.36 6.56
C GLY A 234 -3.29 -39.14 5.25
N ILE A 235 -3.32 -37.94 4.66
CA ILE A 235 -2.73 -37.73 3.34
C ILE A 235 -1.21 -37.84 3.37
N ALA A 236 -0.63 -38.58 2.43
CA ALA A 236 0.83 -38.71 2.30
C ALA A 236 1.49 -37.57 1.50
N ASN A 237 0.71 -36.93 0.62
CA ASN A 237 1.11 -35.84 -0.28
C ASN A 237 -0.16 -35.12 -0.82
N LEU A 238 -0.01 -34.21 -1.79
CA LEU A 238 -1.08 -33.34 -2.31
C LEU A 238 -1.69 -33.79 -3.65
N THR A 239 -1.47 -35.05 -4.05
CA THR A 239 -2.06 -35.64 -5.28
C THR A 239 -3.57 -35.48 -5.29
N GLY A 240 -4.08 -34.80 -6.32
CA GLY A 240 -5.47 -34.35 -6.43
C GLY A 240 -5.59 -32.82 -6.59
N LEU A 241 -4.60 -32.04 -6.13
CA LEU A 241 -4.61 -30.57 -6.22
C LEU A 241 -3.87 -30.00 -7.45
N ALA A 242 -3.25 -30.84 -8.29
CA ALA A 242 -2.31 -30.43 -9.35
C ALA A 242 -2.86 -29.46 -10.43
N LYS A 243 -4.19 -29.26 -10.55
CA LYS A 243 -4.80 -28.27 -11.47
C LYS A 243 -5.02 -26.87 -10.85
N LEU A 244 -4.89 -26.73 -9.53
CA LEU A 244 -5.05 -25.46 -8.82
C LEU A 244 -3.95 -24.48 -9.28
N LYS A 245 -4.28 -23.17 -9.37
CA LYS A 245 -3.35 -22.15 -9.91
C LYS A 245 -3.11 -20.98 -8.97
N ASN A 246 -4.03 -20.74 -8.05
CA ASN A 246 -3.98 -19.59 -7.16
C ASN A 246 -4.72 -19.93 -5.87
N ILE A 247 -4.11 -19.56 -4.74
CA ILE A 247 -4.72 -19.56 -3.41
C ILE A 247 -4.62 -18.11 -2.93
N SER A 248 -5.69 -17.34 -3.11
CA SER A 248 -5.64 -15.88 -2.94
C SER A 248 -5.44 -15.43 -1.48
N ASN A 249 -5.58 -16.34 -0.52
CA ASN A 249 -5.44 -16.11 0.92
C ASN A 249 -4.45 -17.14 1.52
N TYR A 250 -4.91 -18.19 2.21
CA TYR A 250 -4.03 -19.12 2.95
C TYR A 250 -4.08 -20.58 2.47
N PHE A 251 -2.95 -21.26 2.63
CA PHE A 251 -2.78 -22.72 2.50
C PHE A 251 -2.21 -23.26 3.82
N TYR A 252 -3.05 -23.94 4.60
CA TYR A 252 -2.68 -24.51 5.89
C TYR A 252 -2.66 -26.05 5.84
N LEU A 253 -1.54 -26.62 6.29
CA LEU A 253 -1.29 -28.06 6.41
C LEU A 253 -0.91 -28.35 7.86
N TYR A 254 -1.89 -28.78 8.66
CA TYR A 254 -1.76 -28.97 10.11
C TYR A 254 -1.96 -30.43 10.54
N GLU A 255 -1.09 -30.94 11.41
CA GLU A 255 -1.37 -32.18 12.18
C GLU A 255 -1.65 -33.42 11.29
N ASN A 256 -1.21 -33.43 10.01
CA ASN A 256 -1.43 -34.54 9.08
C ASN A 256 -0.35 -35.61 9.29
N GLN A 257 -0.76 -36.78 9.78
CA GLN A 257 0.14 -37.77 10.37
C GLN A 257 1.04 -38.49 9.34
N GLU A 258 0.57 -38.56 8.09
CA GLU A 258 1.25 -39.28 7.00
C GLU A 258 1.99 -38.36 6.02
N LEU A 259 1.82 -37.04 6.11
CA LEU A 259 2.29 -36.08 5.09
C LEU A 259 3.83 -36.06 5.03
N VAL A 260 4.40 -36.65 3.99
CA VAL A 260 5.86 -36.77 3.81
C VAL A 260 6.45 -35.53 3.16
N ASN A 261 5.75 -34.98 2.18
CA ASN A 261 6.11 -33.80 1.40
C ASN A 261 4.89 -33.23 0.65
N LEU A 262 5.13 -32.25 -0.23
CA LEU A 262 4.09 -31.53 -0.96
C LEU A 262 3.92 -32.02 -2.41
N THR A 263 4.42 -33.21 -2.77
CA THR A 263 4.33 -33.71 -4.15
C THR A 263 2.87 -33.82 -4.63
N GLY A 264 2.64 -33.56 -5.92
CA GLY A 264 1.28 -33.37 -6.45
C GLY A 264 0.68 -31.98 -6.18
N ALA A 265 1.41 -31.09 -5.50
CA ALA A 265 1.03 -29.69 -5.34
C ALA A 265 0.80 -28.98 -6.69
N PRO A 266 -0.10 -27.97 -6.69
CA PRO A 266 -0.34 -27.09 -7.81
C PRO A 266 0.81 -26.18 -8.22
N VAL A 267 0.81 -25.76 -9.50
CA VAL A 267 1.59 -24.64 -10.00
C VAL A 267 0.94 -23.33 -9.53
N LEU A 268 1.33 -22.83 -8.36
CA LEU A 268 0.74 -21.66 -7.73
C LEU A 268 1.40 -20.35 -8.19
N ASP A 269 0.63 -19.50 -8.88
CA ASP A 269 1.04 -18.13 -9.19
C ASP A 269 1.22 -17.29 -7.91
N THR A 270 0.36 -17.49 -6.90
CA THR A 270 0.38 -16.76 -5.62
C THR A 270 -0.19 -17.59 -4.48
N VAL A 271 0.40 -17.43 -3.29
CA VAL A 271 -0.16 -17.74 -1.97
C VAL A 271 0.15 -16.56 -1.04
N GLN A 272 -0.77 -16.11 -0.18
CA GLN A 272 -0.40 -15.10 0.84
C GLN A 272 0.25 -15.75 2.06
N ASN A 273 -0.33 -16.82 2.61
CA ASN A 273 0.21 -17.48 3.80
C ASN A 273 0.25 -19.00 3.61
N LEU A 274 1.45 -19.60 3.58
CA LEU A 274 1.68 -21.04 3.53
C LEU A 274 2.21 -21.51 4.89
N GLN A 275 1.45 -22.39 5.56
CA GLN A 275 1.85 -22.97 6.85
C GLN A 275 1.91 -24.49 6.80
N ILE A 276 3.04 -25.04 7.24
CA ILE A 276 3.32 -26.47 7.33
C ILE A 276 3.65 -26.76 8.79
N VAL A 277 2.66 -27.21 9.57
CA VAL A 277 2.75 -27.25 11.04
C VAL A 277 2.34 -28.62 11.61
N ARG A 278 3.14 -29.18 12.54
CA ARG A 278 2.87 -30.48 13.21
C ARG A 278 2.65 -31.66 12.26
N ASN A 279 3.32 -31.72 11.11
CA ASN A 279 3.21 -32.87 10.21
C ASN A 279 4.40 -33.81 10.51
N PRO A 280 4.26 -34.86 11.35
CA PRO A 280 5.40 -35.52 11.97
C PRO A 280 6.29 -36.26 10.96
N LYS A 281 5.77 -36.73 9.82
CA LYS A 281 6.54 -37.38 8.75
C LYS A 281 7.11 -36.42 7.70
N PHE A 282 6.86 -35.11 7.84
CA PHE A 282 7.25 -34.13 6.85
C PHE A 282 8.77 -33.98 6.79
N SER A 283 9.32 -34.08 5.58
CA SER A 283 10.73 -34.40 5.37
C SER A 283 11.47 -33.51 4.35
N GLY A 284 10.74 -32.72 3.56
CA GLY A 284 11.30 -31.83 2.54
C GLY A 284 10.22 -31.01 1.83
N LEU A 285 10.64 -30.07 0.99
CA LEU A 285 9.75 -29.12 0.30
C LEU A 285 9.39 -29.54 -1.14
N GLN A 286 9.69 -30.80 -1.52
CA GLN A 286 9.31 -31.37 -2.82
C GLN A 286 7.83 -31.11 -3.13
N GLY A 287 7.53 -30.51 -4.28
CA GLY A 287 6.21 -30.00 -4.67
C GLY A 287 6.11 -28.48 -4.81
N LEU A 288 7.01 -27.69 -4.20
CA LEU A 288 6.98 -26.22 -4.29
C LEU A 288 7.73 -25.63 -5.50
N GLU A 289 8.28 -26.46 -6.39
CA GLU A 289 9.27 -26.09 -7.44
C GLU A 289 8.78 -25.04 -8.46
N SER A 290 7.50 -24.71 -8.42
CA SER A 290 6.79 -23.89 -9.40
C SER A 290 5.99 -22.74 -8.80
N VAL A 291 6.07 -22.55 -7.47
CA VAL A 291 5.38 -21.47 -6.78
C VAL A 291 6.13 -20.15 -6.99
N LYS A 292 5.43 -19.11 -7.47
CA LYS A 292 6.07 -17.82 -7.85
C LYS A 292 6.10 -16.78 -6.73
N LEU A 293 5.12 -16.80 -5.82
CA LEU A 293 5.04 -15.89 -4.68
C LEU A 293 4.42 -16.58 -3.46
N VAL A 294 5.07 -16.44 -2.31
CA VAL A 294 4.52 -16.80 -0.98
C VAL A 294 4.77 -15.60 -0.07
N ALA A 295 3.74 -14.87 0.36
CA ALA A 295 3.99 -13.66 1.16
C ALA A 295 4.51 -13.99 2.58
N GLN A 296 3.98 -15.01 3.24
CA GLN A 296 4.48 -15.57 4.50
C GLN A 296 4.67 -17.09 4.36
N LEU A 297 5.83 -17.59 4.76
CA LEU A 297 6.12 -19.03 4.88
C LEU A 297 6.39 -19.36 6.36
N THR A 298 5.57 -20.24 6.95
CA THR A 298 5.77 -20.77 8.30
C THR A 298 5.96 -22.29 8.26
N ILE A 299 7.06 -22.79 8.82
CA ILE A 299 7.39 -24.21 8.94
C ILE A 299 7.68 -24.52 10.41
N SER A 300 6.79 -25.26 11.09
CA SER A 300 6.91 -25.42 12.55
C SER A 300 6.47 -26.79 13.10
N GLU A 301 7.09 -27.24 14.19
CA GLU A 301 6.74 -28.49 14.89
C GLU A 301 6.79 -29.76 13.98
N ASN A 302 7.59 -29.76 12.91
CA ASN A 302 7.73 -30.91 12.01
C ASN A 302 8.90 -31.81 12.43
N GLU A 303 8.61 -32.87 13.18
CA GLU A 303 9.61 -33.68 13.90
C GLU A 303 10.69 -34.32 13.02
N ASN A 304 10.36 -34.81 11.82
CA ASN A 304 11.31 -35.49 10.92
C ASN A 304 11.88 -34.58 9.80
N LEU A 305 11.72 -33.26 9.89
CA LEU A 305 12.21 -32.33 8.87
C LEU A 305 13.72 -32.07 9.02
N ILE A 306 14.55 -32.88 8.34
CA ILE A 306 16.02 -32.83 8.47
C ILE A 306 16.65 -31.67 7.69
N THR A 307 16.06 -31.28 6.56
CA THR A 307 16.57 -30.21 5.68
C THR A 307 15.47 -29.68 4.76
N LEU A 308 15.68 -28.50 4.17
CA LEU A 308 14.82 -27.92 3.13
C LEU A 308 15.40 -28.14 1.71
N ALA A 309 16.50 -28.91 1.60
CA ALA A 309 17.39 -28.92 0.45
C ALA A 309 16.91 -29.85 -0.70
N ASP A 310 15.93 -29.37 -1.44
CA ASP A 310 15.43 -30.00 -2.67
C ASP A 310 15.89 -29.25 -3.94
N SER A 311 16.00 -29.97 -5.06
CA SER A 311 16.75 -29.50 -6.24
C SER A 311 16.09 -28.39 -7.08
N ALA A 312 14.99 -27.78 -6.63
CA ALA A 312 14.29 -26.76 -7.41
C ALA A 312 13.48 -25.75 -6.58
N LEU A 313 13.87 -24.47 -6.74
CA LEU A 313 12.98 -23.30 -6.88
C LEU A 313 11.91 -23.09 -5.79
N ILE A 314 12.31 -22.40 -4.73
CA ILE A 314 11.40 -21.65 -3.84
C ILE A 314 11.22 -20.22 -4.41
N PRO A 315 10.03 -19.59 -4.27
CA PRO A 315 9.64 -18.32 -4.91
C PRO A 315 10.62 -17.13 -4.80
N ASP A 316 10.63 -16.30 -5.84
CA ASP A 316 11.55 -15.16 -6.02
C ASP A 316 11.33 -14.00 -5.03
N VAL A 317 10.16 -13.91 -4.39
CA VAL A 317 9.86 -12.89 -3.37
C VAL A 317 9.03 -13.51 -2.24
N ILE A 318 9.48 -13.28 -1.00
CA ILE A 318 8.74 -13.57 0.24
C ILE A 318 8.76 -12.30 1.12
N ILE A 319 7.67 -12.01 1.85
CA ILE A 319 7.62 -10.90 2.80
C ILE A 319 8.12 -11.34 4.18
N GLY A 320 7.75 -12.54 4.66
CA GLY A 320 8.28 -13.09 5.91
C GLY A 320 8.49 -14.60 5.93
N LEU A 321 9.48 -15.02 6.72
CA LEU A 321 9.90 -16.41 6.93
C LEU A 321 9.91 -16.73 8.42
N GLU A 322 9.31 -17.87 8.80
CA GLU A 322 9.23 -18.37 10.16
C GLU A 322 9.55 -19.87 10.18
N ILE A 323 10.61 -20.26 10.89
CA ILE A 323 11.04 -21.65 11.06
C ILE A 323 11.25 -21.89 12.55
N ASP A 324 10.22 -22.40 13.23
CA ASP A 324 10.20 -22.57 14.69
C ASP A 324 10.00 -24.03 15.12
N GLN A 325 10.77 -24.54 16.08
CA GLN A 325 10.56 -25.87 16.67
C GLN A 325 10.61 -27.03 15.67
N ASN A 326 11.60 -27.09 14.76
CA ASN A 326 11.83 -28.27 13.91
C ASN A 326 13.07 -29.04 14.44
N PRO A 327 12.91 -30.00 15.37
CA PRO A 327 14.01 -30.51 16.21
C PRO A 327 15.02 -31.43 15.50
N ALA A 328 14.74 -31.85 14.27
CA ALA A 328 15.68 -32.60 13.42
C ALA A 328 16.35 -31.75 12.33
N LEU A 329 15.98 -30.46 12.19
CA LEU A 329 16.45 -29.60 11.12
C LEU A 329 17.94 -29.26 11.31
N THR A 330 18.76 -29.53 10.30
CA THR A 330 20.22 -29.37 10.37
C THR A 330 20.76 -28.21 9.52
N SER A 331 20.04 -27.79 8.49
CA SER A 331 20.46 -26.77 7.52
C SER A 331 19.28 -26.16 6.75
N LEU A 332 19.36 -24.86 6.48
CA LEU A 332 18.36 -24.09 5.71
C LEU A 332 18.59 -24.12 4.19
N ARG A 333 19.52 -24.95 3.68
CA ARG A 333 19.77 -25.10 2.24
C ARG A 333 18.49 -25.48 1.50
N GLY A 334 18.34 -25.03 0.26
CA GLY A 334 17.08 -25.01 -0.50
C GLY A 334 16.42 -23.62 -0.51
N LEU A 335 16.65 -22.80 0.52
CA LEU A 335 16.16 -21.42 0.60
C LEU A 335 16.94 -20.40 -0.24
N GLU A 336 17.94 -20.80 -1.05
CA GLU A 336 18.92 -19.87 -1.66
C GLU A 336 18.30 -18.81 -2.57
N LYS A 337 17.05 -18.99 -3.01
CA LYS A 337 16.33 -18.03 -3.87
C LYS A 337 15.51 -16.99 -3.13
N LEU A 338 15.36 -17.11 -1.81
CA LEU A 338 14.60 -16.15 -1.02
C LEU A 338 15.20 -14.74 -1.12
N SER A 339 14.42 -13.81 -1.66
CA SER A 339 14.61 -12.37 -1.49
C SER A 339 13.52 -11.84 -0.57
N ILE A 340 13.90 -11.53 0.67
CA ILE A 340 13.01 -10.89 1.66
C ILE A 340 13.33 -9.40 1.72
N GLN A 341 12.31 -8.58 1.46
CA GLN A 341 12.37 -7.12 1.52
C GLN A 341 11.25 -6.60 2.42
N ASN A 342 11.59 -5.74 3.38
CA ASN A 342 10.66 -5.04 4.27
C ASN A 342 9.83 -5.89 5.26
N GLY A 343 10.05 -7.21 5.36
CA GLY A 343 9.44 -8.06 6.41
C GLY A 343 10.45 -8.92 7.17
N GLY A 344 9.96 -9.89 7.95
CA GLY A 344 10.72 -10.54 9.02
C GLY A 344 11.29 -11.91 8.70
N ILE A 345 12.38 -12.27 9.40
CA ILE A 345 12.92 -13.63 9.47
C ILE A 345 12.93 -14.06 10.94
N ALA A 346 12.38 -15.22 11.24
CA ALA A 346 12.43 -15.88 12.55
C ALA A 346 12.92 -17.33 12.36
N ILE A 347 14.06 -17.67 12.97
CA ILE A 347 14.67 -19.01 12.94
C ILE A 347 14.88 -19.43 14.39
N ASP A 348 13.89 -20.07 14.99
CA ASP A 348 13.79 -20.23 16.43
C ASP A 348 13.66 -21.70 16.87
N LYS A 349 14.25 -22.08 18.01
CA LYS A 349 14.12 -23.41 18.65
C LYS A 349 14.41 -24.63 17.74
N ASN A 350 15.33 -24.52 16.79
CA ASN A 350 15.72 -25.64 15.93
C ASN A 350 16.98 -26.32 16.49
N ASP A 351 16.79 -27.23 17.46
CA ASP A 351 17.85 -27.78 18.34
C ASP A 351 19.08 -28.37 17.63
N THR A 352 18.93 -28.88 16.41
CA THR A 352 20.01 -29.48 15.60
C THR A 352 20.58 -28.58 14.51
N LEU A 353 20.10 -27.35 14.38
CA LEU A 353 20.46 -26.46 13.27
C LEU A 353 21.93 -26.05 13.38
N LEU A 354 22.74 -26.36 12.35
CA LEU A 354 24.19 -26.17 12.38
C LEU A 354 24.63 -24.85 11.70
N THR A 355 23.87 -24.35 10.73
CA THR A 355 24.23 -23.22 9.87
C THR A 355 23.00 -22.58 9.22
N LEU A 356 23.11 -21.31 8.81
CA LEU A 356 22.07 -20.54 8.10
C LEU A 356 22.27 -20.53 6.58
N GLU A 357 23.18 -21.34 6.03
CA GLU A 357 23.33 -21.55 4.60
C GLU A 357 21.96 -21.86 3.96
N GLY A 358 21.61 -21.13 2.91
CA GLY A 358 20.24 -20.96 2.43
C GLY A 358 19.83 -19.48 2.43
N LEU A 359 20.16 -18.70 3.46
CA LEU A 359 19.78 -17.28 3.55
C LEU A 359 20.70 -16.31 2.75
N SER A 360 21.51 -16.83 1.83
CA SER A 360 22.61 -16.12 1.13
C SER A 360 22.22 -15.01 0.15
N ASN A 361 20.94 -14.65 0.05
CA ASN A 361 20.44 -13.54 -0.77
C ASN A 361 19.63 -12.51 0.04
N ILE A 362 19.55 -12.66 1.36
CA ILE A 362 18.90 -11.69 2.26
C ILE A 362 19.80 -10.44 2.40
N GLN A 363 19.24 -9.26 2.13
CA GLN A 363 19.97 -7.98 2.20
C GLN A 363 19.31 -6.92 3.09
N HIS A 364 17.98 -6.76 2.98
CA HIS A 364 17.22 -5.68 3.62
C HIS A 364 15.90 -6.17 4.30
N PRO A 365 15.94 -7.18 5.19
CA PRO A 365 14.80 -7.56 6.01
C PRO A 365 14.49 -6.47 7.06
N TYR A 366 13.25 -6.39 7.51
CA TYR A 366 12.86 -5.51 8.60
C TYR A 366 13.38 -6.01 9.95
N THR A 367 13.30 -7.32 10.21
CA THR A 367 13.76 -7.94 11.45
C THR A 367 14.38 -9.30 11.17
N VAL A 368 15.44 -9.63 11.91
CA VAL A 368 16.04 -10.96 11.95
C VAL A 368 16.05 -11.41 13.41
N SER A 369 15.34 -12.49 13.70
CA SER A 369 15.31 -13.20 14.97
C SER A 369 15.89 -14.58 14.78
N ILE A 370 16.92 -14.92 15.56
CA ILE A 370 17.54 -16.24 15.59
C ILE A 370 17.70 -16.60 17.06
N THR A 371 16.78 -17.38 17.62
CA THR A 371 16.74 -17.63 19.07
C THR A 371 16.62 -19.11 19.43
N GLY A 372 17.45 -19.58 20.36
CA GLY A 372 17.37 -20.95 20.85
C GLY A 372 17.80 -22.01 19.83
N ASN A 373 18.85 -21.76 19.05
CA ASN A 373 19.43 -22.76 18.15
C ASN A 373 20.79 -23.23 18.74
N PRO A 374 20.81 -24.08 19.78
CA PRO A 374 22.01 -24.36 20.60
C PRO A 374 23.18 -25.04 19.86
N GLN A 375 22.96 -25.56 18.65
CA GLN A 375 24.01 -26.16 17.82
C GLN A 375 24.51 -25.27 16.67
N LEU A 376 23.96 -24.06 16.51
CA LEU A 376 24.31 -23.10 15.47
C LEU A 376 25.73 -22.55 15.71
N ARG A 377 26.65 -22.81 14.78
CA ARG A 377 28.11 -22.59 14.98
C ARG A 377 28.60 -21.23 14.53
N ASP A 378 27.96 -20.70 13.51
CA ASP A 378 28.28 -19.47 12.81
C ASP A 378 26.99 -18.87 12.22
N LEU A 379 27.06 -17.64 11.71
CA LEU A 379 25.97 -17.00 10.97
C LEU A 379 26.19 -17.10 9.45
N ALA A 380 26.93 -18.12 8.99
CA ALA A 380 27.20 -18.33 7.57
C ALA A 380 25.87 -18.54 6.84
N GLY A 381 25.62 -17.68 5.86
CA GLY A 381 24.31 -17.48 5.26
C GLY A 381 23.90 -16.01 5.24
N LEU A 382 24.20 -15.24 6.29
CA LEU A 382 23.83 -13.82 6.40
C LEU A 382 24.82 -12.84 5.73
N HIS A 383 25.83 -13.34 5.02
CA HIS A 383 26.96 -12.56 4.48
C HIS A 383 26.62 -11.46 3.46
N LYS A 384 25.33 -11.26 3.10
CA LYS A 384 24.85 -10.14 2.27
C LYS A 384 23.89 -9.19 2.99
N LEU A 385 23.61 -9.42 4.28
CA LEU A 385 22.73 -8.59 5.10
C LEU A 385 23.36 -7.20 5.26
N GLU A 386 22.95 -6.23 4.45
CA GLU A 386 23.48 -4.85 4.51
C GLU A 386 22.76 -4.03 5.59
N THR A 387 21.45 -4.25 5.81
CA THR A 387 20.64 -3.42 6.73
C THR A 387 19.51 -4.21 7.41
N VAL A 388 19.20 -3.87 8.66
CA VAL A 388 18.03 -4.40 9.39
C VAL A 388 17.45 -3.35 10.35
N THR A 389 16.16 -3.41 10.72
CA THR A 389 15.65 -2.57 11.82
C THR A 389 15.99 -3.21 13.17
N SER A 390 15.68 -4.49 13.38
CA SER A 390 16.01 -5.20 14.63
C SER A 390 16.75 -6.50 14.34
N LEU A 391 17.96 -6.67 14.91
CA LEU A 391 18.68 -7.92 14.96
C LEU A 391 18.61 -8.48 16.39
N ILE A 392 18.09 -9.71 16.51
CA ILE A 392 17.88 -10.42 17.76
C ILE A 392 18.57 -11.78 17.67
N LEU A 393 19.62 -11.95 18.47
CA LEU A 393 20.37 -13.18 18.63
C LEU A 393 20.31 -13.57 20.11
N GLU A 394 19.67 -14.69 20.45
CA GLU A 394 19.53 -15.13 21.85
C GLU A 394 19.66 -16.65 21.99
N ASN A 395 20.32 -17.16 23.04
CA ASN A 395 20.32 -18.61 23.35
C ASN A 395 20.87 -19.51 22.20
N ASN A 396 21.85 -19.05 21.44
CA ASN A 396 22.51 -19.82 20.37
C ASN A 396 23.88 -20.34 20.85
N ASP A 397 23.86 -21.29 21.79
CA ASP A 397 25.00 -21.71 22.62
C ASP A 397 26.28 -22.18 21.92
N ALA A 398 26.25 -22.51 20.63
CA ALA A 398 27.44 -22.94 19.89
C ALA A 398 28.22 -21.79 19.21
N LEU A 399 27.64 -20.57 19.09
CA LEU A 399 28.34 -19.40 18.54
C LEU A 399 29.55 -19.01 19.40
N THR A 400 30.69 -18.71 18.77
CA THR A 400 31.90 -18.17 19.44
C THR A 400 32.14 -16.68 19.19
N ASP A 401 31.56 -16.18 18.12
CA ASP A 401 31.64 -14.83 17.55
C ASP A 401 30.40 -14.67 16.63
N LEU A 402 30.30 -13.57 15.88
CA LEU A 402 29.16 -13.27 15.01
C LEU A 402 29.54 -13.27 13.52
N SER A 403 30.58 -14.04 13.13
CA SER A 403 31.02 -14.10 11.73
C SER A 403 29.92 -14.63 10.81
N GLY A 404 29.83 -14.04 9.62
CA GLY A 404 28.68 -14.10 8.73
C GLY A 404 27.87 -12.79 8.68
N LEU A 405 28.12 -11.83 9.58
CA LEU A 405 27.47 -10.50 9.60
C LEU A 405 28.30 -9.36 8.98
N GLU A 406 29.46 -9.63 8.37
CA GLU A 406 30.46 -8.63 7.97
C GLU A 406 29.92 -7.58 6.96
N SER A 407 28.82 -7.88 6.28
CA SER A 407 28.10 -6.97 5.38
C SER A 407 27.20 -5.95 6.11
N LEU A 408 26.88 -6.14 7.39
CA LEU A 408 25.91 -5.31 8.11
C LEU A 408 26.44 -3.88 8.34
N ARG A 409 25.77 -2.89 7.74
CA ARG A 409 26.08 -1.45 7.86
C ARG A 409 25.13 -0.70 8.77
N LEU A 410 23.87 -1.12 8.87
CA LEU A 410 22.84 -0.43 9.64
C LEU A 410 21.97 -1.40 10.46
N ALA A 411 21.82 -1.08 11.75
CA ALA A 411 20.84 -1.66 12.66
C ALA A 411 20.17 -0.53 13.46
N ARG A 412 18.89 -0.66 13.84
CA ARG A 412 18.25 0.28 14.80
C ARG A 412 18.14 -0.29 16.22
N GLN A 413 18.09 -1.60 16.34
CA GLN A 413 18.20 -2.36 17.58
C GLN A 413 19.12 -3.56 17.35
N LEU A 414 20.03 -3.79 18.30
CA LEU A 414 20.86 -4.99 18.37
C LEU A 414 20.70 -5.61 19.76
N ARG A 415 20.31 -6.89 19.79
CA ARG A 415 20.17 -7.69 21.01
C ARG A 415 20.97 -8.97 20.84
N VAL A 416 21.96 -9.16 21.72
CA VAL A 416 22.89 -10.30 21.73
C VAL A 416 22.93 -10.83 23.17
N ASN A 417 22.08 -11.81 23.48
CA ASN A 417 21.87 -12.27 24.85
C ASN A 417 21.99 -13.78 25.04
N ASP A 418 22.16 -14.21 26.28
CA ASP A 418 21.96 -15.60 26.72
C ASP A 418 22.82 -16.62 25.94
N HIS A 419 24.01 -16.23 25.42
CA HIS A 419 24.91 -17.13 24.71
C HIS A 419 25.96 -17.75 25.65
N LEU A 420 26.00 -19.08 25.75
CA LEU A 420 26.97 -19.78 26.59
C LEU A 420 28.44 -19.63 26.13
N ARG A 421 28.72 -19.54 24.81
CA ARG A 421 30.09 -19.63 24.25
C ARG A 421 30.61 -18.43 23.48
N LEU A 422 29.77 -17.41 23.26
CA LEU A 422 30.14 -16.18 22.54
C LEU A 422 31.26 -15.44 23.29
N LYS A 423 32.36 -15.08 22.63
CA LYS A 423 33.57 -14.51 23.27
C LYS A 423 33.79 -13.02 23.00
N ASN A 424 33.35 -12.57 21.84
CA ASN A 424 33.44 -11.20 21.33
C ASN A 424 32.28 -10.96 20.35
N LEU A 425 32.27 -9.80 19.69
CA LEU A 425 31.24 -9.39 18.74
C LEU A 425 31.82 -9.23 17.32
N HIS A 426 32.88 -9.98 16.98
CA HIS A 426 33.47 -9.98 15.63
C HIS A 426 32.46 -10.40 14.57
N GLY A 427 32.51 -9.74 13.41
CA GLY A 427 31.47 -9.78 12.37
C GLY A 427 30.66 -8.49 12.29
N LEU A 428 30.72 -7.59 13.28
CA LEU A 428 30.00 -6.30 13.32
C LEU A 428 30.88 -5.07 13.00
N GLU A 429 32.10 -5.27 12.49
CA GLU A 429 33.13 -4.22 12.38
C GLU A 429 32.71 -3.04 11.48
N ASN A 430 31.80 -3.31 10.54
CA ASN A 430 31.34 -2.35 9.55
C ASN A 430 30.01 -1.67 9.93
N LEU A 431 29.54 -1.80 11.17
CA LEU A 431 28.28 -1.22 11.61
C LEU A 431 28.41 0.31 11.82
N GLU A 432 27.86 1.10 10.89
CA GLU A 432 28.15 2.54 10.77
C GLU A 432 27.24 3.43 11.63
N SER A 433 25.93 3.13 11.73
CA SER A 433 24.97 4.06 12.36
C SER A 433 23.73 3.40 12.96
N PHE A 434 23.30 3.95 14.09
CA PHE A 434 22.06 3.61 14.78
C PHE A 434 21.13 4.83 14.87
N LEU A 435 20.12 4.90 14.01
CA LEU A 435 19.23 6.08 13.90
C LEU A 435 18.31 6.32 15.11
N THR A 436 18.15 5.36 16.03
CA THR A 436 17.40 5.48 17.30
C THR A 436 17.96 4.52 18.37
N GLY A 437 19.29 4.43 18.49
CA GLY A 437 19.92 3.18 18.91
C GLY A 437 19.72 2.68 20.33
N VAL A 438 19.34 1.40 20.46
CA VAL A 438 19.47 0.63 21.69
C VAL A 438 20.30 -0.63 21.47
N LEU A 439 21.31 -0.81 22.33
CA LEU A 439 22.18 -2.00 22.39
C LEU A 439 21.87 -2.81 23.64
N TYR A 440 21.57 -4.10 23.48
CA TYR A 440 21.41 -5.06 24.57
C TYR A 440 22.47 -6.16 24.46
N VAL A 441 23.28 -6.33 25.50
CA VAL A 441 24.28 -7.40 25.65
C VAL A 441 24.11 -8.00 27.05
N LEU A 442 23.30 -9.04 27.18
CA LEU A 442 22.86 -9.58 28.47
C LEU A 442 23.15 -11.08 28.64
N ARG A 443 23.69 -11.52 29.78
CA ARG A 443 23.86 -12.96 30.11
C ARG A 443 24.66 -13.78 29.08
N ASN A 444 25.71 -13.20 28.49
CA ASN A 444 26.63 -13.95 27.64
C ASN A 444 27.80 -14.47 28.50
N ASP A 445 27.75 -15.74 28.89
CA ASP A 445 28.59 -16.32 29.94
C ASP A 445 30.09 -16.35 29.61
N SER A 446 30.44 -16.51 28.32
CA SER A 446 31.83 -16.56 27.84
C SER A 446 32.35 -15.27 27.20
N LEU A 447 31.55 -14.19 27.22
CA LEU A 447 31.88 -12.95 26.52
C LEU A 447 32.99 -12.21 27.29
N VAL A 448 34.14 -11.96 26.65
CA VAL A 448 35.33 -11.35 27.29
C VAL A 448 35.51 -9.90 26.85
N SER A 449 35.21 -9.57 25.59
CA SER A 449 35.31 -8.21 25.06
C SER A 449 34.11 -7.82 24.19
N LEU A 450 33.92 -6.51 24.01
CA LEU A 450 32.99 -5.94 23.02
C LEU A 450 33.69 -5.59 21.69
N GLU A 451 34.87 -6.18 21.45
CA GLU A 451 35.60 -6.04 20.19
C GLU A 451 34.79 -6.64 19.04
N GLY A 452 34.91 -6.02 17.87
CA GLY A 452 34.04 -6.29 16.71
C GLY A 452 32.91 -5.28 16.54
N LEU A 453 32.52 -4.50 17.56
CA LEU A 453 31.64 -3.33 17.36
C LEU A 453 32.37 -2.24 16.52
N GLY A 454 31.79 -1.89 15.36
CA GLY A 454 32.32 -0.88 14.43
C GLY A 454 32.25 0.58 14.92
N GLU A 455 32.48 1.55 14.02
CA GLU A 455 32.51 3.00 14.31
C GLU A 455 31.11 3.62 14.57
N MET A 456 30.23 2.89 15.26
CA MET A 456 28.82 3.21 15.47
C MET A 456 28.59 4.58 16.11
N LEU A 457 27.83 5.44 15.42
CA LEU A 457 27.34 6.72 15.96
C LEU A 457 25.84 6.66 16.28
N GLY A 458 25.41 7.39 17.31
CA GLY A 458 24.00 7.67 17.59
C GLY A 458 23.28 6.77 18.62
N MET A 459 23.99 5.93 19.38
CA MET A 459 23.39 5.15 20.46
C MET A 459 22.76 6.05 21.55
N GLN A 460 21.50 5.78 21.90
CA GLN A 460 20.72 6.53 22.89
C GLN A 460 20.60 5.80 24.23
N SER A 461 20.60 4.46 24.21
CA SER A 461 20.57 3.62 25.41
C SER A 461 21.44 2.37 25.25
N ILE A 462 22.10 1.98 26.35
CA ILE A 462 23.02 0.84 26.41
C ILE A 462 22.66 -0.01 27.63
N LEU A 463 22.43 -1.30 27.41
CA LEU A 463 22.19 -2.31 28.45
C LEU A 463 23.26 -3.40 28.34
N ILE A 464 24.28 -3.37 29.21
CA ILE A 464 25.37 -4.36 29.24
C ILE A 464 25.43 -4.95 30.64
N LYS A 465 24.83 -6.12 30.84
CA LYS A 465 24.57 -6.65 32.19
C LYS A 465 24.65 -8.16 32.27
N GLU A 466 25.08 -8.67 33.43
CA GLU A 466 25.13 -10.11 33.73
C GLU A 466 26.09 -10.89 32.79
N ASN A 467 27.14 -10.27 32.25
CA ASN A 467 28.15 -10.96 31.43
C ASN A 467 29.40 -11.26 32.30
N PRO A 468 29.50 -12.42 32.96
CA PRO A 468 30.43 -12.66 34.08
C PRO A 468 31.92 -12.71 33.70
N GLN A 469 32.26 -12.84 32.41
CA GLN A 469 33.64 -12.81 31.92
C GLN A 469 34.03 -11.48 31.22
N LEU A 470 33.08 -10.56 31.05
CA LEU A 470 33.24 -9.39 30.18
C LEU A 470 34.09 -8.31 30.85
N SER A 471 35.36 -8.21 30.46
CA SER A 471 36.36 -7.31 31.05
C SER A 471 36.86 -6.20 30.12
N THR A 472 36.47 -6.19 28.84
CA THR A 472 37.00 -5.25 27.85
C THR A 472 35.88 -4.59 27.04
N CYS A 473 35.36 -3.48 27.57
CA CYS A 473 34.24 -2.72 27.00
C CYS A 473 34.63 -1.34 26.44
N SER A 474 35.88 -0.91 26.58
CA SER A 474 36.38 0.41 26.17
C SER A 474 36.63 0.52 24.66
N THR A 475 35.67 0.05 23.84
CA THR A 475 35.68 0.22 22.39
C THR A 475 35.19 1.61 22.01
N LEU A 476 35.63 2.12 20.84
CA LEU A 476 35.29 3.45 20.35
C LEU A 476 33.78 3.81 20.44
N PRO A 477 32.83 2.99 19.97
CA PRO A 477 31.41 3.32 20.04
C PRO A 477 30.86 3.40 21.48
N ILE A 478 31.33 2.53 22.38
CA ILE A 478 30.92 2.54 23.79
C ILE A 478 31.51 3.76 24.52
N CYS A 479 32.80 4.03 24.34
CA CYS A 479 33.47 5.22 24.86
C CYS A 479 32.77 6.52 24.43
N ASN A 480 32.41 6.62 23.13
CA ASN A 480 31.71 7.78 22.58
C ASN A 480 30.31 7.96 23.20
N ALA A 481 29.52 6.89 23.32
CA ALA A 481 28.17 6.96 23.86
C ALA A 481 28.15 7.29 25.37
N LEU A 482 29.08 6.73 26.15
CA LEU A 482 29.23 7.06 27.57
C LEU A 482 29.68 8.52 27.77
N ALA A 483 30.60 9.02 26.95
CA ALA A 483 31.05 10.42 26.99
C ALA A 483 29.93 11.44 26.61
N LEU A 484 28.91 11.00 25.87
CA LEU A 484 27.75 11.81 25.47
C LEU A 484 26.56 11.73 26.44
N ASN A 485 26.67 11.00 27.55
CA ASN A 485 25.56 10.69 28.47
C ASN A 485 24.37 9.94 27.82
N ALA A 486 24.63 9.02 26.89
CA ALA A 486 23.63 8.01 26.52
C ALA A 486 23.20 7.21 27.76
N PHE A 487 21.92 6.86 27.90
CA PHE A 487 21.36 6.25 29.12
C PHE A 487 21.93 4.84 29.37
N PRO A 488 22.85 4.63 30.34
CA PRO A 488 23.64 3.40 30.40
C PRO A 488 23.33 2.58 31.65
N THR A 489 22.80 1.37 31.47
CA THR A 489 22.72 0.36 32.54
C THR A 489 23.85 -0.63 32.33
N ILE A 490 24.90 -0.49 33.15
CA ILE A 490 26.09 -1.35 33.13
C ILE A 490 26.33 -1.82 34.55
N GLU A 491 26.10 -3.11 34.81
CA GLU A 491 26.21 -3.75 36.13
C GLU A 491 26.38 -5.28 35.99
N ASN A 492 26.88 -5.96 37.03
CA ASN A 492 27.05 -7.43 37.06
C ASN A 492 27.92 -8.03 35.92
N ASN A 493 28.92 -7.29 35.42
CA ASN A 493 29.95 -7.82 34.50
C ASN A 493 31.29 -8.07 35.26
N GLN A 494 32.36 -8.44 34.56
CA GLN A 494 33.71 -8.50 35.15
C GLN A 494 34.32 -7.09 35.31
N SER A 495 35.33 -6.95 36.18
CA SER A 495 36.12 -5.71 36.27
C SER A 495 36.78 -5.36 34.93
N GLY A 496 36.78 -4.07 34.63
CA GLY A 496 36.93 -3.48 33.30
C GLY A 496 35.58 -3.09 32.66
N CYS A 497 34.46 -3.66 33.13
CA CYS A 497 33.11 -3.39 32.65
C CYS A 497 32.03 -3.33 33.77
N LEU A 498 32.40 -3.16 35.04
CA LEU A 498 31.45 -3.13 36.17
C LEU A 498 30.56 -1.89 36.16
N THR A 499 31.07 -0.76 35.68
CA THR A 499 30.37 0.54 35.69
C THR A 499 30.77 1.42 34.49
N PRO A 500 29.96 2.42 34.12
CA PRO A 500 30.34 3.40 33.10
C PRO A 500 31.66 4.15 33.40
N ALA A 501 31.95 4.39 34.68
CA ALA A 501 33.14 5.11 35.12
C ALA A 501 34.44 4.29 34.94
N GLU A 502 34.38 2.98 35.15
CA GLU A 502 35.52 2.07 34.96
C GLU A 502 35.89 1.96 33.46
N ILE A 503 34.87 1.90 32.59
CA ILE A 503 35.05 1.89 31.13
C ILE A 503 35.63 3.22 30.66
N LEU A 504 35.08 4.36 31.10
CA LEU A 504 35.59 5.69 30.76
C LEU A 504 37.04 5.92 31.23
N ALA A 505 37.48 5.26 32.31
CA ALA A 505 38.86 5.34 32.78
C ALA A 505 39.88 4.58 31.91
N THR A 506 39.41 3.68 31.03
CA THR A 506 40.26 2.86 30.13
C THR A 506 40.17 3.24 28.65
N CYS A 507 39.20 4.08 28.28
CA CYS A 507 39.08 4.67 26.95
C CYS A 507 40.34 5.48 26.55
N GLN A 508 40.98 5.12 25.43
CA GLN A 508 42.06 5.93 24.84
C GLN A 508 41.46 7.10 24.06
N PHE A 509 41.29 8.24 24.74
CA PHE A 509 40.70 9.44 24.14
C PHE A 509 41.63 10.10 23.11
N SER A 510 41.09 10.38 21.91
CA SER A 510 41.74 11.24 20.91
C SER A 510 40.78 12.25 20.26
N PHE A 511 39.65 12.53 20.91
CA PHE A 511 38.58 13.38 20.38
C PHE A 511 38.24 14.54 21.33
N ASN A 512 38.22 15.73 20.75
CA ASN A 512 37.70 16.95 21.35
C ASN A 512 36.28 17.16 20.78
N SER A 513 35.34 17.73 21.54
CA SER A 513 33.97 17.98 21.06
C SER A 513 33.65 19.47 21.04
N LEU A 514 33.00 19.92 19.98
CA LEU A 514 32.51 21.27 19.76
C LEU A 514 30.98 21.27 19.79
N GLY A 515 30.38 22.24 20.46
CA GLY A 515 28.94 22.47 20.48
C GLY A 515 28.60 23.96 20.49
N GLY A 516 27.57 24.33 19.74
CA GLY A 516 27.07 25.70 19.69
C GLY A 516 25.70 25.80 19.03
N GLN A 517 25.23 27.02 18.87
CA GLN A 517 23.92 27.35 18.34
C GLN A 517 24.05 28.41 17.24
N VAL A 518 23.14 28.42 16.27
CA VAL A 518 23.04 29.48 15.28
C VAL A 518 21.66 30.10 15.36
N LEU A 519 21.63 31.42 15.60
CA LEU A 519 20.44 32.21 15.78
C LEU A 519 20.39 33.31 14.72
N LEU A 520 19.20 33.84 14.47
CA LEU A 520 19.00 35.13 13.85
C LEU A 520 18.87 36.18 14.96
N ASP A 521 19.59 37.28 14.81
CA ASP A 521 19.70 38.41 15.75
C ASP A 521 19.40 39.71 14.98
N PRO A 522 18.11 40.06 14.78
CA PRO A 522 17.72 41.23 13.99
C PRO A 522 18.09 42.58 14.61
N GLU A 523 18.22 42.65 15.93
CA GLU A 523 18.62 43.84 16.69
C GLU A 523 20.15 44.06 16.74
N CYS A 524 20.96 43.03 16.51
CA CYS A 524 22.42 43.04 16.62
C CYS A 524 22.96 43.48 18.00
N ASP A 525 22.22 43.20 19.09
CA ASP A 525 22.67 43.53 20.44
C ASP A 525 23.49 42.40 21.10
N GLY A 526 23.43 41.18 20.55
CA GLY A 526 24.14 40.00 21.05
C GLY A 526 23.61 39.44 22.37
N ILE A 527 22.37 39.81 22.76
CA ILE A 527 21.73 39.40 24.01
C ILE A 527 20.55 38.48 23.67
N PHE A 528 20.74 37.16 23.84
CA PHE A 528 19.72 36.17 23.48
C PHE A 528 18.36 36.44 24.15
N GLY A 529 17.43 36.97 23.38
CA GLY A 529 16.21 37.62 23.84
C GLY A 529 14.93 36.88 23.48
N SER A 530 13.87 37.64 23.21
CA SER A 530 12.54 37.10 22.86
C SER A 530 12.14 37.35 21.39
N GLN A 531 13.00 38.02 20.61
CA GLN A 531 12.81 38.22 19.17
C GLN A 531 13.69 37.27 18.34
N ASP A 532 14.83 36.84 18.90
CA ASP A 532 15.76 35.86 18.37
C ASP A 532 15.07 34.59 17.85
N ARG A 533 15.65 34.01 16.80
CA ARG A 533 15.16 32.77 16.21
C ARG A 533 16.30 31.82 15.92
N TYR A 534 16.32 30.67 16.58
CA TYR A 534 17.15 29.54 16.19
C TYR A 534 16.98 29.24 14.68
N LEU A 535 18.08 29.14 13.95
CA LEU A 535 18.10 28.85 12.52
C LEU A 535 18.37 27.35 12.30
N PRO A 536 17.34 26.53 11.99
CA PRO A 536 17.51 25.10 11.79
C PRO A 536 18.13 24.78 10.44
N TYR A 537 18.93 23.72 10.38
CA TYR A 537 19.65 23.27 9.18
C TYR A 537 20.59 24.32 8.55
N GLN A 538 21.02 25.29 9.34
CA GLN A 538 21.99 26.31 8.95
C GLN A 538 23.38 25.67 8.86
N MET A 539 24.02 25.83 7.71
CA MET A 539 25.37 25.32 7.47
C MET A 539 26.42 26.18 8.18
N LEU A 540 27.45 25.51 8.70
CA LEU A 540 28.70 26.11 9.10
C LEU A 540 29.83 25.59 8.19
N ARG A 541 30.83 26.44 7.90
CA ARG A 541 31.98 26.13 7.04
C ARG A 541 33.29 26.56 7.69
N THR A 542 34.38 25.94 7.31
CA THR A 542 35.72 26.50 7.54
C THR A 542 35.88 27.79 6.76
N THR A 543 36.83 28.65 7.15
CA THR A 543 37.06 29.95 6.48
C THR A 543 37.50 29.84 5.02
N ASP A 544 37.90 28.65 4.56
CA ASP A 544 38.17 28.31 3.15
C ASP A 544 36.96 27.70 2.39
N GLY A 545 35.77 27.71 2.99
CA GLY A 545 34.50 27.33 2.33
C GLY A 545 34.15 25.84 2.36
N ARG A 546 34.94 24.98 3.02
CA ARG A 546 34.61 23.56 3.17
C ARG A 546 33.53 23.35 4.24
N PRO A 547 32.54 22.45 4.05
CA PRO A 547 31.52 22.15 5.05
C PRO A 547 32.13 21.73 6.40
N PHE A 548 31.68 22.35 7.49
CA PHE A 548 32.23 22.15 8.82
C PHE A 548 31.21 21.56 9.80
N ALA A 549 30.01 22.13 9.92
CA ALA A 549 28.92 21.59 10.73
C ALA A 549 27.56 22.02 10.13
N CYS A 550 26.46 21.58 10.73
CA CYS A 550 25.10 22.01 10.39
C CYS A 550 24.23 21.95 11.65
N THR A 551 23.25 22.84 11.78
CA THR A 551 22.33 22.83 12.93
C THR A 551 21.18 21.83 12.78
N ASP A 552 20.66 21.36 13.90
CA ASP A 552 19.48 20.53 14.02
C ASP A 552 18.18 21.34 13.85
N ALA A 553 17.03 20.70 14.08
CA ALA A 553 15.71 21.35 14.05
C ALA A 553 15.51 22.46 15.12
N ASN A 554 16.43 22.58 16.09
CA ASN A 554 16.42 23.55 17.18
C ASN A 554 17.55 24.59 17.04
N GLY A 555 18.22 24.66 15.88
CA GLY A 555 19.33 25.59 15.64
C GLY A 555 20.63 25.25 16.37
N ARG A 556 20.81 24.02 16.86
CA ARG A 556 22.00 23.55 17.59
C ARG A 556 22.89 22.68 16.73
N TYR A 557 24.21 22.87 16.78
CA TYR A 557 25.17 22.03 16.09
C TYR A 557 26.17 21.40 17.08
N GLN A 558 26.66 20.21 16.73
CA GLN A 558 27.73 19.53 17.46
C GLN A 558 28.70 18.88 16.46
N ARG A 559 30.00 18.84 16.78
CA ARG A 559 31.03 18.22 15.96
C ARG A 559 32.17 17.65 16.80
N PHE A 560 32.70 16.49 16.40
CA PHE A 560 33.99 15.99 16.89
C PHE A 560 35.19 16.55 16.10
N LEU A 561 36.30 16.69 16.82
CA LEU A 561 37.55 17.29 16.38
C LEU A 561 38.71 16.37 16.80
N ALA A 562 39.72 16.23 15.93
CA ALA A 562 40.94 15.50 16.26
C ALA A 562 41.79 16.31 17.26
N GLY A 563 42.70 15.64 17.97
CA GLY A 563 43.73 16.31 18.80
C GLY A 563 44.79 17.04 17.96
N ASN A 564 45.48 18.00 18.59
CA ASN A 564 46.60 18.77 18.04
C ASN A 564 46.32 19.48 16.68
N GLN A 565 45.07 19.92 16.47
CA GLN A 565 44.63 20.66 15.29
C GLN A 565 44.06 22.04 15.65
N GLN A 566 44.21 23.00 14.73
CA GLN A 566 43.52 24.29 14.78
C GLN A 566 42.37 24.30 13.77
N TYR A 567 41.18 24.67 14.22
CA TYR A 567 39.99 24.79 13.38
C TYR A 567 39.53 26.25 13.37
N ASN A 568 39.17 26.75 12.20
CA ASN A 568 38.71 28.13 12.01
C ASN A 568 37.50 28.12 11.07
N PHE A 569 36.33 28.55 11.58
CA PHE A 569 35.02 28.27 10.97
C PHE A 569 34.00 29.37 11.26
N ARG A 570 32.91 29.40 10.48
CA ARG A 570 31.81 30.35 10.59
C ARG A 570 30.47 29.73 10.21
N ALA A 571 29.35 30.33 10.61
CA ALA A 571 28.09 30.06 9.93
C ALA A 571 28.09 30.61 8.49
N ASP A 572 27.38 29.96 7.57
CA ASP A 572 27.07 30.55 6.27
C ASP A 572 26.16 31.76 6.48
N ALA A 573 26.35 32.84 5.71
CA ALA A 573 25.44 33.97 5.66
C ALA A 573 24.12 33.58 4.96
N ILE A 574 23.02 34.28 5.27
CA ILE A 574 21.75 34.18 4.54
C ILE A 574 21.45 35.52 3.86
N PRO A 575 20.53 35.62 2.89
CA PRO A 575 20.30 36.86 2.15
C PRO A 575 20.00 38.06 3.07
N GLY A 576 20.92 39.03 3.08
CA GLY A 576 20.84 40.24 3.89
C GLY A 576 21.24 40.10 5.36
N PHE A 577 21.78 38.95 5.80
CA PHE A 577 22.29 38.77 7.17
C PHE A 577 23.64 38.04 7.22
N SER A 578 24.65 38.69 7.82
CA SER A 578 25.99 38.16 8.05
C SER A 578 26.17 37.57 9.45
N PRO A 579 26.98 36.51 9.63
CA PRO A 579 27.26 35.93 10.94
C PRO A 579 28.12 36.85 11.81
N GLN A 580 27.80 36.92 13.09
CA GLN A 580 28.58 37.54 14.16
C GLN A 580 28.82 36.49 15.27
N PRO A 581 30.09 36.22 15.65
CA PRO A 581 31.31 36.73 15.04
C PRO A 581 31.51 36.20 13.59
N ASP A 582 32.23 36.93 12.76
CA ASP A 582 32.57 36.54 11.37
C ASP A 582 33.18 35.14 11.24
N SER A 583 33.89 34.69 12.29
CA SER A 583 34.43 33.33 12.46
C SER A 583 34.86 33.06 13.90
N ILE A 584 34.94 31.78 14.27
CA ILE A 584 35.45 31.25 15.53
C ILE A 584 36.70 30.40 15.25
N SER A 585 37.75 30.62 16.05
CA SER A 585 38.99 29.84 16.04
C SER A 585 39.15 29.04 17.33
N ILE A 586 39.38 27.74 17.21
CA ILE A 586 39.64 26.83 18.33
C ILE A 586 40.88 25.98 18.08
N SER A 587 41.63 25.69 19.14
CA SER A 587 42.83 24.85 19.12
C SER A 587 42.68 23.68 20.07
N THR A 588 42.85 22.48 19.54
CA THR A 588 42.71 21.20 20.24
C THR A 588 44.07 20.66 20.66
N ASN A 589 44.06 19.72 21.60
CA ASN A 589 45.24 18.92 21.97
C ASN A 589 44.79 17.48 22.32
N ASP A 590 45.73 16.60 22.63
CA ASP A 590 45.44 15.17 22.89
C ASP A 590 44.68 14.89 24.20
N THR A 591 44.39 15.91 25.01
CA THR A 591 43.48 15.79 26.16
C THR A 591 42.07 16.17 25.75
N LEU A 592 41.07 15.34 26.11
CA LEU A 592 39.66 15.63 25.87
C LEU A 592 39.26 17.03 26.38
N LYS A 593 38.70 17.85 25.50
CA LYS A 593 38.08 19.14 25.80
C LYS A 593 36.72 19.27 25.13
N VAL A 594 35.83 19.97 25.83
CA VAL A 594 34.46 20.29 25.38
C VAL A 594 34.38 21.80 25.15
N PHE A 595 34.28 22.20 23.88
CA PHE A 595 34.14 23.57 23.43
C PHE A 595 32.65 23.89 23.23
N ASN A 596 31.94 24.25 24.30
CA ASN A 596 30.53 24.64 24.24
C ASN A 596 30.36 26.17 24.04
N GLY A 597 29.15 26.60 23.68
CA GLY A 597 28.79 28.02 23.55
C GLY A 597 29.55 28.72 22.42
N GLN A 598 29.89 27.98 21.36
CA GLN A 598 30.54 28.54 20.17
C GLN A 598 29.46 29.02 19.19
N ASP A 599 28.69 30.01 19.63
CA ASP A 599 27.42 30.40 19.03
C ASP A 599 27.61 31.49 17.96
N PHE A 600 26.69 31.56 16.99
CA PHE A 600 26.65 32.60 15.95
C PHE A 600 25.28 33.29 15.91
N SER A 601 25.27 34.61 16.04
CA SER A 601 24.14 35.50 15.73
C SER A 601 24.21 35.90 14.26
N LEU A 602 23.17 35.70 13.46
CA LEU A 602 23.09 36.26 12.10
C LEU A 602 22.40 37.63 12.15
N CYS A 603 23.17 38.64 11.77
CA CYS A 603 22.93 40.07 11.96
C CYS A 603 22.60 40.74 10.61
N PRO A 604 21.56 41.58 10.49
CA PRO A 604 21.19 42.17 9.22
C PRO A 604 22.25 43.14 8.67
N ASP A 605 22.66 42.94 7.42
CA ASP A 605 23.65 43.76 6.71
C ASP A 605 23.16 45.22 6.52
N SER A 606 21.83 45.38 6.47
CA SER A 606 21.12 46.65 6.41
C SER A 606 19.64 46.45 6.77
N MET A 607 18.88 47.51 6.98
CA MET A 607 17.43 47.40 7.18
C MET A 607 16.70 47.30 5.84
N PHE A 608 16.17 46.11 5.54
CA PHE A 608 15.48 45.78 4.30
C PHE A 608 14.14 45.07 4.55
N HIS A 609 13.31 45.02 3.50
CA HIS A 609 12.13 44.17 3.45
C HIS A 609 12.32 43.02 2.45
N ASN A 610 11.88 41.82 2.83
CA ASN A 610 11.71 40.66 1.96
C ASN A 610 10.48 39.87 2.41
N TRP A 611 9.45 39.79 1.59
CA TRP A 611 8.27 38.97 1.86
C TRP A 611 8.04 37.95 0.75
N ARG A 612 7.44 36.84 1.16
CA ARG A 612 7.17 35.70 0.28
C ARG A 612 5.72 35.26 0.42
N VAL A 613 5.13 34.85 -0.69
CA VAL A 613 3.88 34.09 -0.73
C VAL A 613 4.02 32.88 -1.65
N SER A 614 3.20 31.87 -1.41
CA SER A 614 3.08 30.69 -2.27
C SER A 614 1.73 30.01 -2.05
N ILE A 615 1.30 29.17 -2.99
CA ILE A 615 0.02 28.46 -2.93
C ILE A 615 0.23 27.00 -3.33
N SER A 616 -0.40 26.09 -2.59
CA SER A 616 -0.35 24.64 -2.81
C SER A 616 -1.77 24.06 -2.83
N PRO A 617 -2.08 23.12 -3.74
CA PRO A 617 -3.39 22.48 -3.79
C PRO A 617 -3.45 21.27 -2.86
N VAL A 618 -4.64 20.92 -2.38
CA VAL A 618 -4.91 19.71 -1.58
C VAL A 618 -5.90 18.82 -2.32
N GLY A 619 -5.50 18.44 -3.53
CA GLY A 619 -6.30 17.68 -4.49
C GLY A 619 -6.10 18.18 -5.92
N LEU A 620 -6.82 17.57 -6.85
CA LEU A 620 -7.04 18.11 -8.19
C LEU A 620 -8.46 18.68 -8.29
N PRO A 621 -8.68 19.78 -9.02
CA PRO A 621 -10.00 20.33 -9.25
C PRO A 621 -10.88 19.34 -10.02
N ARG A 622 -12.11 19.11 -9.52
CA ARG A 622 -13.12 18.22 -10.12
C ARG A 622 -14.50 18.90 -10.14
N PRO A 623 -15.28 18.79 -11.23
CA PRO A 623 -16.60 19.43 -11.32
C PRO A 623 -17.52 19.02 -10.17
N GLY A 624 -18.27 19.96 -9.61
CA GLY A 624 -19.22 19.74 -8.51
C GLY A 624 -18.62 19.59 -7.10
N PHE A 625 -17.31 19.38 -6.96
CA PHE A 625 -16.62 19.20 -5.66
C PHE A 625 -15.96 20.49 -5.14
N GLU A 626 -15.68 20.54 -3.82
CA GLU A 626 -14.72 21.51 -3.27
C GLU A 626 -13.29 21.06 -3.57
N ASN A 627 -12.52 21.91 -4.26
CA ASN A 627 -11.06 21.89 -4.19
C ASN A 627 -10.60 22.76 -3.00
N ARG A 628 -9.39 22.49 -2.50
CA ARG A 628 -8.80 23.22 -1.37
C ARG A 628 -7.40 23.70 -1.71
N TYR A 629 -7.13 24.95 -1.36
CA TYR A 629 -5.82 25.57 -1.47
C TYR A 629 -5.27 25.93 -0.08
N ILE A 630 -3.98 25.69 0.12
CA ILE A 630 -3.21 26.22 1.24
C ILE A 630 -2.32 27.33 0.69
N ILE A 631 -2.58 28.56 1.11
CA ILE A 631 -1.71 29.71 0.89
C ILE A 631 -0.70 29.75 2.03
N GLN A 632 0.58 29.84 1.71
CA GLN A 632 1.68 30.00 2.66
C GLN A 632 2.32 31.36 2.47
N TYR A 633 2.56 32.09 3.55
CA TYR A 633 3.17 33.42 3.53
C TYR A 633 4.24 33.58 4.62
N GLN A 634 5.27 34.37 4.33
CA GLN A 634 6.42 34.57 5.22
C GLN A 634 6.98 35.99 5.09
N ASN A 635 7.38 36.58 6.21
CA ASN A 635 8.23 37.75 6.27
C ASN A 635 9.67 37.30 6.58
N ARG A 636 10.63 37.65 5.72
CA ARG A 636 12.08 37.40 5.80
C ARG A 636 12.89 38.71 5.84
N SER A 637 12.22 39.82 6.09
CA SER A 637 12.79 41.15 6.27
C SER A 637 13.61 41.23 7.56
N ALA A 638 14.53 42.19 7.61
CA ALA A 638 15.06 42.74 8.85
C ALA A 638 14.04 43.66 9.58
N GLN A 639 12.87 43.93 8.99
CA GLN A 639 11.85 44.84 9.52
C GLN A 639 10.42 44.24 9.57
N SER A 640 9.69 44.56 10.63
CA SER A 640 8.24 44.28 10.73
C SER A 640 7.46 45.34 9.95
N GLY A 641 6.47 44.92 9.15
CA GLY A 641 5.69 45.84 8.31
C GLY A 641 4.22 45.44 8.19
N ASN A 642 3.45 46.25 7.47
CA ASN A 642 2.04 45.98 7.17
C ASN A 642 1.90 45.53 5.71
N ALA A 643 1.26 44.38 5.49
CA ALA A 643 1.11 43.75 4.19
C ALA A 643 -0.35 43.31 3.94
N ALA A 644 -0.70 43.00 2.69
CA ALA A 644 -1.96 42.40 2.31
C ALA A 644 -1.71 41.19 1.39
N VAL A 645 -2.19 40.02 1.80
CA VAL A 645 -2.21 38.82 0.93
C VAL A 645 -3.52 38.82 0.15
N ILE A 646 -3.48 38.57 -1.16
CA ILE A 646 -4.65 38.52 -2.05
C ILE A 646 -4.63 37.21 -2.83
N LEU A 647 -5.77 36.51 -2.88
CA LEU A 647 -6.04 35.43 -3.84
C LEU A 647 -7.01 35.93 -4.91
N ASP A 648 -6.64 35.77 -6.17
CA ASP A 648 -7.52 35.91 -7.35
C ASP A 648 -7.34 34.75 -8.34
N PHE A 649 -8.12 34.75 -9.41
CA PHE A 649 -8.06 33.78 -10.50
C PHE A 649 -7.88 34.54 -11.82
N LEU A 650 -6.90 34.12 -12.63
CA LEU A 650 -6.42 34.89 -13.79
C LEU A 650 -7.15 34.65 -15.12
N ASP A 651 -8.06 33.68 -15.19
CA ASP A 651 -8.57 33.14 -16.46
C ASP A 651 -9.92 33.77 -16.86
N ASP A 652 -9.93 34.58 -17.93
CA ASP A 652 -11.04 35.45 -18.39
C ASP A 652 -12.36 34.72 -18.75
N VAL A 653 -12.41 33.39 -18.68
CA VAL A 653 -13.55 32.55 -19.09
C VAL A 653 -14.25 31.86 -17.90
N HIS A 654 -13.70 31.91 -16.68
CA HIS A 654 -14.08 30.96 -15.62
C HIS A 654 -14.49 31.57 -14.26
N GLN A 655 -14.92 32.83 -14.21
CA GLN A 655 -15.60 33.37 -13.01
C GLN A 655 -16.92 32.65 -12.68
N ASP A 656 -17.67 32.20 -13.70
CA ASP A 656 -18.99 31.58 -13.54
C ASP A 656 -18.95 30.13 -13.01
N PHE A 657 -17.84 29.43 -13.23
CA PHE A 657 -17.72 27.98 -12.96
C PHE A 657 -17.11 27.64 -11.60
N LEU A 658 -16.77 28.65 -10.78
CA LEU A 658 -16.15 28.44 -9.48
C LEU A 658 -16.68 29.43 -8.43
N THR A 659 -16.68 29.01 -7.16
CA THR A 659 -17.10 29.83 -6.03
C THR A 659 -16.22 29.57 -4.81
N ILE A 660 -15.60 30.61 -4.26
CA ILE A 660 -14.97 30.53 -2.92
C ILE A 660 -16.07 30.26 -1.88
N THR A 661 -16.08 29.06 -1.30
CA THR A 661 -17.12 28.64 -0.33
C THR A 661 -16.75 28.95 1.11
N SER A 662 -15.46 28.94 1.45
CA SER A 662 -14.97 29.27 2.78
C SER A 662 -13.47 29.61 2.78
N ALA A 663 -13.04 30.38 3.77
CA ALA A 663 -11.64 30.70 4.05
C ALA A 663 -11.44 30.94 5.56
N ASN A 664 -10.23 30.72 6.07
CA ASN A 664 -9.90 31.03 7.48
C ASN A 664 -9.62 32.52 7.68
N GLY A 665 -10.69 33.32 7.69
CA GLY A 665 -10.63 34.79 7.76
C GLY A 665 -10.35 35.41 6.39
N GLY A 666 -9.98 36.70 6.40
CA GLY A 666 -9.91 37.52 5.19
C GLY A 666 -11.27 38.14 4.82
N THR A 667 -11.25 39.04 3.85
CA THR A 667 -12.40 39.80 3.37
C THR A 667 -12.55 39.58 1.86
N MET A 668 -13.77 39.21 1.41
CA MET A 668 -14.09 39.18 -0.02
C MET A 668 -14.04 40.61 -0.58
N ILE A 669 -13.24 40.83 -1.62
CA ILE A 669 -13.07 42.14 -2.28
C ILE A 669 -13.60 42.17 -3.72
N GLY A 670 -13.94 41.00 -4.27
CA GLY A 670 -14.60 40.84 -5.57
C GLY A 670 -15.16 39.42 -5.72
N PRO A 671 -15.91 39.13 -6.82
CA PRO A 671 -16.29 37.75 -7.12
C PRO A 671 -15.03 36.90 -7.25
N ASN A 672 -14.98 35.80 -6.49
CA ASN A 672 -13.84 34.91 -6.37
C ASN A 672 -12.48 35.57 -6.03
N GLN A 673 -12.51 36.73 -5.34
CA GLN A 673 -11.31 37.42 -4.88
C GLN A 673 -11.39 37.75 -3.38
N ILE A 674 -10.35 37.38 -2.63
CA ILE A 674 -10.28 37.51 -1.17
C ILE A 674 -8.92 38.08 -0.73
N GLN A 675 -8.94 38.94 0.30
CA GLN A 675 -7.77 39.63 0.84
C GLN A 675 -7.64 39.45 2.36
N TRP A 676 -6.43 39.18 2.85
CA TRP A 676 -6.07 39.19 4.27
C TRP A 676 -5.11 40.32 4.57
N ASN A 677 -5.45 41.20 5.52
CA ASN A 677 -4.57 42.26 5.98
C ASN A 677 -3.69 41.76 7.13
N LEU A 678 -2.38 41.89 6.98
CA LEU A 678 -1.36 41.53 7.96
C LEU A 678 -0.83 42.79 8.65
N SER A 679 -1.28 43.02 9.88
CA SER A 679 -0.80 44.13 10.72
C SER A 679 0.40 43.68 11.55
N ASN A 680 1.47 44.48 11.58
CA ASN A 680 2.73 44.21 12.29
C ASN A 680 3.28 42.79 11.99
N PHE A 681 3.41 42.45 10.71
CA PHE A 681 3.85 41.14 10.24
C PHE A 681 5.29 40.88 10.73
N PRO A 682 5.54 39.93 11.66
CA PRO A 682 6.82 39.86 12.37
C PRO A 682 7.99 39.44 11.49
N ILE A 683 9.17 40.00 11.78
CA ILE A 683 10.47 39.59 11.21
C ILE A 683 10.70 38.08 11.32
N PHE A 684 11.28 37.50 10.26
CA PHE A 684 11.55 36.07 10.13
C PHE A 684 10.43 35.15 10.65
N SER A 685 9.19 35.51 10.31
CA SER A 685 8.01 34.76 10.73
C SER A 685 8.09 33.29 10.28
N THR A 686 7.59 32.39 11.11
CA THR A 686 7.35 31.00 10.72
C THR A 686 6.31 31.00 9.60
N THR A 687 6.51 30.17 8.57
CA THR A 687 5.61 30.07 7.41
C THR A 687 4.16 29.90 7.86
N SER A 688 3.41 30.99 7.74
CA SER A 688 2.03 31.10 8.21
C SER A 688 1.09 30.72 7.08
N LYS A 689 -0.15 30.30 7.39
CA LYS A 689 -1.04 29.73 6.37
C LYS A 689 -2.48 30.20 6.41
N PHE A 690 -3.05 30.40 5.22
CA PHE A 690 -4.48 30.46 4.98
C PHE A 690 -4.94 29.18 4.26
N GLU A 691 -6.14 28.69 4.59
CA GLU A 691 -6.82 27.60 3.90
C GLU A 691 -8.08 28.19 3.24
N VAL A 692 -8.22 27.95 1.94
CA VAL A 692 -9.34 28.42 1.11
C VAL A 692 -9.98 27.23 0.43
N ARG A 693 -11.32 27.20 0.39
CA ARG A 693 -12.09 26.21 -0.35
C ARG A 693 -12.82 26.86 -1.51
N VAL A 694 -12.80 26.15 -2.63
CA VAL A 694 -13.36 26.61 -3.90
C VAL A 694 -14.16 25.47 -4.48
N LYS A 695 -15.49 25.63 -4.54
CA LYS A 695 -16.36 24.67 -5.21
C LYS A 695 -16.38 24.97 -6.69
N LEU A 696 -16.34 23.92 -7.51
CA LEU A 696 -16.59 24.00 -8.94
C LEU A 696 -18.03 23.65 -9.28
N ASP A 697 -18.55 24.25 -10.33
CA ASP A 697 -19.86 23.90 -10.88
C ASP A 697 -19.83 22.44 -11.43
N PRO A 698 -20.88 21.63 -11.26
CA PRO A 698 -20.98 20.31 -11.90
C PRO A 698 -20.82 20.32 -13.43
N ALA A 699 -21.11 21.43 -14.10
CA ALA A 699 -21.00 21.61 -15.54
C ALA A 699 -19.61 22.11 -16.01
N THR A 700 -18.62 22.28 -15.13
CA THR A 700 -17.25 22.68 -15.52
C THR A 700 -16.64 21.63 -16.46
N PRO A 701 -16.23 21.97 -17.69
CA PRO A 701 -15.66 21.00 -18.62
C PRO A 701 -14.30 20.44 -18.15
N LEU A 702 -14.04 19.16 -18.45
CA LEU A 702 -12.73 18.56 -18.22
C LEU A 702 -11.69 19.15 -19.19
N GLY A 703 -10.44 19.25 -18.73
CA GLY A 703 -9.36 19.89 -19.49
C GLY A 703 -9.30 21.42 -19.39
N VAL A 704 -10.29 22.06 -18.74
CA VAL A 704 -10.22 23.48 -18.36
C VAL A 704 -9.01 23.73 -17.48
N LEU A 705 -8.32 24.85 -17.71
CA LEU A 705 -7.26 25.32 -16.83
C LEU A 705 -7.87 26.26 -15.78
N LEU A 706 -7.54 26.04 -14.51
CA LEU A 706 -7.73 27.01 -13.44
C LEU A 706 -6.38 27.65 -13.14
N GLN A 707 -6.36 28.98 -13.03
CA GLN A 707 -5.18 29.74 -12.65
C GLN A 707 -5.41 30.55 -11.37
N PRO A 708 -5.57 29.90 -10.19
CA PRO A 708 -5.45 30.59 -8.91
C PRO A 708 -4.07 31.26 -8.81
N ARG A 709 -4.08 32.54 -8.48
CA ARG A 709 -2.89 33.33 -8.16
C ARG A 709 -2.99 33.90 -6.77
N VAL A 710 -1.91 33.80 -6.02
CA VAL A 710 -1.74 34.52 -4.76
C VAL A 710 -0.64 35.59 -4.89
N ARG A 711 -0.87 36.74 -4.26
CA ARG A 711 0.05 37.88 -4.19
C ARG A 711 0.18 38.36 -2.75
N ILE A 712 1.31 38.93 -2.37
CA ILE A 712 1.45 39.71 -1.13
C ILE A 712 1.97 41.11 -1.48
N LEU A 713 1.31 42.14 -0.94
CA LEU A 713 1.51 43.55 -1.31
C LEU A 713 1.79 44.42 -0.08
N PRO A 714 2.70 45.40 -0.15
CA PRO A 714 2.94 46.34 0.96
C PRO A 714 1.85 47.39 1.09
N ALA A 715 1.57 47.78 2.34
CA ALA A 715 0.58 48.80 2.64
C ALA A 715 0.94 50.16 2.01
N GLN A 716 2.17 50.66 2.22
CA GLN A 716 2.77 51.82 1.53
C GLN A 716 4.30 51.77 1.60
N ASN A 717 4.99 52.33 0.59
CA ASN A 717 6.40 52.76 0.61
C ASN A 717 7.46 51.76 1.13
N VAL A 718 7.23 50.46 0.97
CA VAL A 718 8.23 49.41 1.23
C VAL A 718 8.98 49.09 -0.05
N ASN A 719 10.31 49.05 0.02
CA ASN A 719 11.16 48.49 -1.04
C ASN A 719 11.54 47.05 -0.65
N ASP A 720 10.89 46.08 -1.28
CA ASP A 720 11.32 44.68 -1.19
C ASP A 720 12.62 44.46 -1.98
N ILE A 721 13.49 43.57 -1.51
CA ILE A 721 14.73 43.17 -2.20
C ILE A 721 14.53 42.00 -3.18
N ASP A 722 13.44 41.23 -3.05
CA ASP A 722 13.05 40.19 -4.00
C ASP A 722 11.55 40.28 -4.33
N TRP A 723 11.25 40.91 -5.47
CA TRP A 723 9.88 40.97 -5.97
C TRP A 723 9.42 39.67 -6.65
N SER A 724 10.29 38.66 -6.79
CA SER A 724 9.98 37.44 -7.55
C SER A 724 9.24 36.36 -6.77
N ASP A 725 9.33 36.34 -5.43
CA ASP A 725 8.53 35.43 -4.58
C ASP A 725 7.37 36.12 -3.82
N ASN A 726 7.07 37.38 -4.19
CA ASN A 726 5.89 38.14 -3.77
C ASN A 726 4.60 37.80 -4.58
N GLU A 727 4.68 37.03 -5.67
CA GLU A 727 3.55 36.57 -6.50
C GLU A 727 3.72 35.10 -6.95
N MET A 728 2.67 34.28 -6.89
CA MET A 728 2.68 32.90 -7.38
C MET A 728 1.34 32.50 -8.01
N THR A 729 1.39 32.01 -9.25
CA THR A 729 0.26 31.39 -9.95
C THR A 729 0.42 29.87 -9.98
N LEU A 730 -0.66 29.13 -9.72
CA LEU A 730 -0.70 27.66 -9.66
C LEU A 730 -1.68 27.12 -10.71
N PRO A 731 -1.22 26.87 -11.96
CA PRO A 731 -2.07 26.26 -12.98
C PRO A 731 -2.49 24.83 -12.57
N GLN A 732 -3.79 24.56 -12.54
CA GLN A 732 -4.35 23.21 -12.34
C GLN A 732 -5.39 22.88 -13.43
N THR A 733 -5.26 21.73 -14.08
CA THR A 733 -6.27 21.22 -15.02
C THR A 733 -7.44 20.57 -14.28
N VAL A 734 -8.67 20.89 -14.67
CA VAL A 734 -9.90 20.24 -14.20
C VAL A 734 -9.95 18.79 -14.72
N VAL A 735 -10.08 17.83 -13.80
CA VAL A 735 -10.11 16.39 -14.09
C VAL A 735 -11.40 15.74 -13.59
N GLY A 736 -11.68 14.54 -14.07
CA GLY A 736 -12.82 13.73 -13.65
C GLY A 736 -12.50 12.24 -13.73
N SER A 737 -13.41 11.40 -13.27
CA SER A 737 -13.47 10.00 -13.73
C SER A 737 -13.74 9.99 -15.23
N PHE A 738 -13.16 9.03 -15.96
CA PHE A 738 -13.24 8.94 -17.41
C PHE A 738 -14.70 8.86 -17.89
N ASP A 739 -15.12 9.76 -18.78
CA ASP A 739 -16.39 9.67 -19.48
C ASP A 739 -16.23 8.71 -20.67
N PRO A 740 -17.05 7.64 -20.80
CA PRO A 740 -16.97 6.72 -21.93
C PRO A 740 -17.43 7.34 -23.27
N ASN A 741 -17.96 8.57 -23.26
CA ASN A 741 -18.37 9.34 -24.44
C ASN A 741 -17.33 10.41 -24.78
N ASP A 742 -16.20 10.01 -25.36
CA ASP A 742 -15.06 10.90 -25.61
C ASP A 742 -14.76 11.13 -27.11
N LYS A 743 -13.95 12.14 -27.38
CA LYS A 743 -13.40 12.45 -28.70
C LYS A 743 -11.90 12.71 -28.60
N TRP A 744 -11.15 12.02 -29.45
CA TRP A 744 -9.70 12.05 -29.50
C TRP A 744 -9.20 12.43 -30.90
N VAL A 745 -7.97 12.95 -30.98
CA VAL A 745 -7.29 13.31 -32.23
C VAL A 745 -5.88 12.71 -32.24
N ASP A 746 -5.43 12.18 -33.37
CA ASP A 746 -4.13 11.51 -33.47
C ASP A 746 -2.90 12.43 -33.40
N ARG A 747 -3.12 13.75 -33.36
CA ARG A 747 -2.08 14.76 -33.09
C ARG A 747 -2.63 15.91 -32.25
N GLU A 748 -2.22 15.98 -30.99
CA GLU A 748 -2.52 17.10 -30.10
C GLU A 748 -1.63 18.33 -30.37
N GLN A 749 -0.57 18.17 -31.18
CA GLN A 749 0.35 19.23 -31.58
C GLN A 749 0.71 19.15 -33.07
N LEU A 750 0.84 20.32 -33.70
CA LEU A 750 1.46 20.50 -35.01
C LEU A 750 2.59 21.54 -34.88
N SER A 751 3.75 21.28 -35.48
CA SER A 751 4.78 22.32 -35.61
C SER A 751 4.33 23.38 -36.62
N TYR A 752 4.66 24.64 -36.36
CA TYR A 752 4.25 25.77 -37.20
C TYR A 752 4.50 25.56 -38.71
N PRO A 753 5.66 25.05 -39.19
CA PRO A 753 5.84 24.77 -40.62
C PRO A 753 4.85 23.74 -41.19
N VAL A 754 4.51 22.70 -40.44
CA VAL A 754 3.52 21.68 -40.85
C VAL A 754 2.10 22.26 -40.85
N ALA A 755 1.80 23.16 -39.90
CA ALA A 755 0.53 23.87 -39.86
C ALA A 755 0.39 24.92 -40.99
N GLN A 756 1.50 25.46 -41.50
CA GLN A 756 1.52 26.32 -42.68
C GLN A 756 1.20 25.53 -43.96
N GLU A 757 1.62 24.27 -44.10
CA GLU A 757 1.27 23.41 -45.24
C GLU A 757 -0.11 22.71 -45.13
N GLY A 758 -0.66 22.64 -43.92
CA GLY A 758 -1.90 21.95 -43.59
C GLY A 758 -1.72 20.42 -43.49
N GLU A 759 -2.18 19.79 -42.42
CA GLU A 759 -1.89 18.39 -42.10
C GLU A 759 -3.16 17.57 -41.85
N TRP A 760 -3.10 16.25 -42.10
CA TRP A 760 -4.16 15.31 -41.81
C TRP A 760 -4.28 15.03 -40.31
N LEU A 761 -5.45 15.31 -39.77
CA LEU A 761 -5.86 14.93 -38.42
C LEU A 761 -6.88 13.79 -38.51
N ARG A 762 -6.65 12.71 -37.77
CA ARG A 762 -7.61 11.61 -37.60
C ARG A 762 -8.34 11.81 -36.28
N TYR A 763 -9.67 11.86 -36.32
CA TYR A 763 -10.51 11.92 -35.15
C TYR A 763 -11.14 10.56 -34.88
N LEU A 764 -11.19 10.18 -33.60
CA LEU A 764 -11.96 9.04 -33.08
C LEU A 764 -12.99 9.59 -32.09
N ILE A 765 -14.25 9.20 -32.24
CA ILE A 765 -15.31 9.45 -31.28
C ILE A 765 -15.77 8.11 -30.74
N ARG A 766 -15.88 7.96 -29.42
CA ARG A 766 -16.47 6.80 -28.75
C ARG A 766 -17.75 7.22 -28.04
N PHE A 767 -18.66 6.27 -27.86
CA PHE A 767 -19.92 6.46 -27.15
C PHE A 767 -20.34 5.18 -26.45
N GLN A 768 -20.97 5.31 -25.27
CA GLN A 768 -21.52 4.18 -24.52
C GLN A 768 -22.93 4.52 -24.05
N ASN A 769 -23.86 3.59 -24.23
CA ASN A 769 -25.20 3.72 -23.65
C ASN A 769 -25.15 3.47 -22.14
N THR A 770 -24.95 4.52 -21.35
CA THR A 770 -25.00 4.50 -19.88
C THR A 770 -26.42 4.71 -19.33
N GLY A 771 -27.45 4.44 -20.13
CA GLY A 771 -28.86 4.52 -19.73
C GLY A 771 -29.31 3.28 -18.94
N THR A 772 -30.61 2.98 -19.02
CA THR A 772 -31.25 1.83 -18.35
C THR A 772 -32.10 0.97 -19.30
N ALA A 773 -31.95 1.18 -20.61
CA ALA A 773 -32.61 0.43 -21.67
C ALA A 773 -31.80 0.50 -22.98
N ALA A 774 -32.02 -0.43 -23.90
CA ALA A 774 -31.29 -0.49 -25.17
C ALA A 774 -31.71 0.61 -26.16
N ALA A 775 -30.77 1.46 -26.56
CA ALA A 775 -31.02 2.59 -27.48
C ALA A 775 -31.27 2.09 -28.92
N GLN A 776 -32.34 2.57 -29.56
CA GLN A 776 -32.75 2.11 -30.89
C GLN A 776 -32.14 2.94 -32.02
N ILE A 777 -31.87 4.22 -31.74
CA ILE A 777 -31.20 5.17 -32.60
C ILE A 777 -30.04 5.80 -31.81
N VAL A 778 -28.88 5.95 -32.45
CA VAL A 778 -27.83 6.86 -31.98
C VAL A 778 -27.55 7.86 -33.09
N GLU A 779 -27.50 9.15 -32.77
CA GLU A 779 -27.13 10.20 -33.71
C GLU A 779 -25.92 10.99 -33.19
N LEU A 780 -24.92 11.18 -34.06
CA LEU A 780 -23.62 11.72 -33.72
C LEU A 780 -23.35 12.96 -34.58
N GLN A 781 -23.40 14.15 -33.97
CA GLN A 781 -23.25 15.44 -34.65
C GLN A 781 -21.90 16.08 -34.30
N ASP A 782 -21.12 16.43 -35.31
CA ASP A 782 -19.75 16.94 -35.21
C ASP A 782 -19.64 18.23 -36.02
N THR A 783 -19.60 19.37 -35.32
CA THR A 783 -19.50 20.69 -35.94
C THR A 783 -18.03 21.02 -36.14
N LEU A 784 -17.56 20.92 -37.40
CA LEU A 784 -16.19 21.26 -37.76
C LEU A 784 -15.90 22.74 -37.50
N THR A 785 -14.66 23.04 -37.11
CA THR A 785 -14.21 24.42 -36.89
C THR A 785 -13.67 25.06 -38.17
N SER A 786 -13.53 26.39 -38.15
CA SER A 786 -13.02 27.20 -39.27
C SER A 786 -11.60 26.83 -39.72
N GLU A 787 -10.84 26.11 -38.91
CA GLU A 787 -9.45 25.71 -39.17
C GLU A 787 -9.35 24.35 -39.90
N LEU A 788 -10.49 23.69 -40.17
CA LEU A 788 -10.56 22.39 -40.84
C LEU A 788 -11.19 22.50 -42.24
N ASP A 789 -10.49 21.99 -43.26
CA ASP A 789 -10.99 21.98 -44.63
C ASP A 789 -12.00 20.85 -44.82
N PHE A 790 -13.29 21.18 -44.65
CA PHE A 790 -14.41 20.25 -44.85
C PHE A 790 -14.39 19.55 -46.23
N THR A 791 -13.83 20.17 -47.27
CA THR A 791 -13.74 19.53 -48.60
C THR A 791 -12.81 18.32 -48.64
N THR A 792 -11.92 18.20 -47.64
CA THR A 792 -10.99 17.07 -47.46
C THR A 792 -11.53 15.95 -46.56
N PHE A 793 -12.74 16.08 -46.02
CA PHE A 793 -13.32 15.11 -45.09
C PHE A 793 -13.39 13.69 -45.69
N GLN A 794 -12.92 12.71 -44.93
CA GLN A 794 -12.95 11.28 -45.28
C GLN A 794 -13.39 10.43 -44.07
N PRO A 795 -14.55 9.76 -44.12
CA PRO A 795 -14.90 8.76 -43.12
C PRO A 795 -13.97 7.55 -43.25
N LEU A 796 -13.61 6.91 -42.14
CA LEU A 796 -12.69 5.77 -42.12
C LEU A 796 -13.40 4.47 -41.73
N VAL A 797 -13.88 4.37 -40.48
CA VAL A 797 -14.49 3.16 -39.93
C VAL A 797 -15.44 3.52 -38.80
N ALA A 798 -16.49 2.73 -38.59
CA ALA A 798 -17.37 2.84 -37.44
C ALA A 798 -17.74 1.45 -36.92
N SER A 799 -18.08 1.40 -35.62
CA SER A 799 -18.56 0.20 -34.92
C SER A 799 -19.79 -0.47 -35.55
N HIS A 800 -20.70 0.34 -36.10
CA HIS A 800 -22.04 -0.07 -36.53
C HIS A 800 -22.40 0.52 -37.90
N ARG A 801 -23.48 0.04 -38.52
CA ARG A 801 -23.98 0.59 -39.79
C ARG A 801 -24.65 1.94 -39.55
N TYR A 802 -24.25 2.96 -40.32
CA TYR A 802 -24.75 4.33 -40.22
C TYR A 802 -25.26 4.85 -41.58
N LYS A 803 -26.12 5.87 -41.52
CA LYS A 803 -26.29 6.86 -42.58
C LYS A 803 -25.44 8.07 -42.21
N LEU A 804 -24.72 8.63 -43.18
CA LEU A 804 -23.94 9.86 -43.00
C LEU A 804 -24.57 10.97 -43.84
N SER A 805 -24.84 12.10 -43.20
CA SER A 805 -25.28 13.34 -43.83
C SER A 805 -24.41 14.50 -43.34
N PHE A 806 -24.48 15.63 -44.04
CA PHE A 806 -23.73 16.83 -43.68
C PHE A 806 -24.48 18.08 -44.15
N SER A 807 -24.28 19.19 -43.45
CA SER A 807 -24.87 20.49 -43.80
C SER A 807 -23.88 21.38 -44.55
N GLU A 808 -24.39 22.39 -45.24
CA GLU A 808 -23.57 23.45 -45.87
C GLU A 808 -22.74 24.25 -44.84
N ASN A 809 -23.09 24.15 -43.55
CA ASN A 809 -22.42 24.81 -42.43
C ASN A 809 -21.35 23.92 -41.75
N GLY A 810 -20.86 22.85 -42.41
CA GLY A 810 -19.76 22.03 -41.91
C GLY A 810 -20.10 21.11 -40.72
N ILE A 811 -21.39 20.83 -40.48
CA ILE A 811 -21.81 19.85 -39.47
C ILE A 811 -21.87 18.47 -40.14
N LEU A 812 -21.07 17.52 -39.64
CA LEU A 812 -21.15 16.10 -39.99
C LEU A 812 -22.16 15.41 -39.08
N ASN A 813 -22.97 14.49 -39.62
CA ASN A 813 -23.99 13.78 -38.86
C ASN A 813 -24.03 12.27 -39.20
N TRP A 814 -23.62 11.42 -38.26
CA TRP A 814 -23.74 9.96 -38.36
C TRP A 814 -24.97 9.47 -37.59
N ARG A 815 -25.95 8.93 -38.30
CA ARG A 815 -27.19 8.38 -37.74
C ARG A 815 -27.20 6.86 -37.85
N PHE A 816 -27.16 6.19 -36.71
CA PHE A 816 -27.26 4.75 -36.56
C PHE A 816 -28.72 4.37 -36.28
N GLU A 817 -29.36 3.65 -37.19
CA GLU A 817 -30.77 3.27 -37.07
C GLU A 817 -30.92 1.76 -36.81
N ASN A 818 -31.76 1.39 -35.84
CA ASN A 818 -31.92 0.01 -35.37
C ASN A 818 -30.61 -0.57 -34.83
N ILE A 819 -29.82 0.26 -34.14
CA ILE A 819 -28.56 -0.16 -33.52
C ILE A 819 -28.80 -1.13 -32.34
N ASN A 820 -29.92 -0.95 -31.62
CA ASN A 820 -30.31 -1.75 -30.45
C ASN A 820 -29.14 -1.91 -29.45
N LEU A 821 -28.50 -0.79 -29.14
CA LEU A 821 -27.29 -0.74 -28.32
C LEU A 821 -27.69 -0.93 -26.84
N PRO A 822 -27.41 -2.09 -26.21
CA PRO A 822 -27.83 -2.36 -24.83
C PRO A 822 -27.26 -1.34 -23.86
N ASP A 823 -27.89 -1.15 -22.71
CA ASP A 823 -27.31 -0.33 -21.65
C ASP A 823 -26.12 -1.05 -20.98
N SER A 824 -25.24 -0.27 -20.38
CA SER A 824 -24.02 -0.77 -19.75
C SER A 824 -24.25 -1.65 -18.52
N SER A 825 -25.43 -1.62 -17.89
CA SER A 825 -25.78 -2.51 -16.77
C SER A 825 -26.29 -3.87 -17.24
N SER A 826 -27.00 -3.91 -18.37
CA SER A 826 -27.49 -5.14 -18.99
C SER A 826 -26.41 -5.91 -19.76
N ASN A 827 -25.53 -5.21 -20.50
CA ASN A 827 -24.47 -5.83 -21.30
C ASN A 827 -23.34 -4.84 -21.62
N GLU A 828 -22.47 -4.60 -20.63
CA GLU A 828 -21.36 -3.64 -20.71
C GLU A 828 -20.55 -3.76 -22.02
N PRO A 829 -20.02 -4.94 -22.44
CA PRO A 829 -19.16 -5.01 -23.62
C PRO A 829 -19.87 -4.74 -24.96
N GLN A 830 -21.20 -4.83 -25.00
CA GLN A 830 -22.00 -4.51 -26.19
C GLN A 830 -22.64 -3.13 -26.13
N SER A 831 -22.53 -2.41 -25.01
CA SER A 831 -23.09 -1.05 -24.85
C SER A 831 -22.29 0.06 -25.56
N HIS A 832 -21.16 -0.30 -26.18
CA HIS A 832 -20.18 0.60 -26.79
C HIS A 832 -20.34 0.77 -28.30
N GLY A 833 -20.00 1.97 -28.78
CA GLY A 833 -19.80 2.27 -30.19
C GLY A 833 -18.71 3.30 -30.43
N PHE A 834 -18.31 3.44 -31.69
CA PHE A 834 -17.34 4.43 -32.15
C PHE A 834 -17.54 4.83 -33.62
N VAL A 835 -16.98 5.99 -33.98
CA VAL A 835 -16.80 6.53 -35.34
C VAL A 835 -15.36 7.04 -35.46
N GLN A 836 -14.69 6.74 -36.57
CA GLN A 836 -13.40 7.32 -36.93
C GLN A 836 -13.46 7.98 -38.31
N PHE A 837 -12.88 9.16 -38.43
CA PHE A 837 -12.72 9.89 -39.70
C PHE A 837 -11.38 10.62 -39.75
N ARG A 838 -11.05 11.20 -40.89
CA ARG A 838 -9.95 12.16 -41.02
C ARG A 838 -10.34 13.37 -41.86
N ILE A 839 -9.65 14.47 -41.61
CA ILE A 839 -9.84 15.76 -42.27
C ILE A 839 -8.49 16.50 -42.22
N ARG A 840 -8.22 17.36 -43.20
CA ARG A 840 -7.02 18.20 -43.23
C ARG A 840 -7.29 19.52 -42.53
N SER A 841 -6.32 20.06 -41.79
CA SER A 841 -6.37 21.47 -41.42
C SER A 841 -6.22 22.35 -42.67
N PHE A 842 -6.79 23.54 -42.65
CA PHE A 842 -6.40 24.56 -43.63
C PHE A 842 -4.89 24.88 -43.49
N PRO A 843 -4.21 25.22 -44.59
CA PRO A 843 -2.85 25.76 -44.53
C PRO A 843 -2.88 27.19 -43.95
N GLY A 844 -1.75 27.61 -43.39
CA GLY A 844 -1.53 28.99 -42.93
C GLY A 844 -1.81 29.27 -41.45
N LEU A 845 -2.08 28.26 -40.61
CA LEU A 845 -2.32 28.45 -39.17
C LEU A 845 -1.05 28.92 -38.42
N ASN A 846 -1.22 29.83 -37.47
CA ASN A 846 -0.16 30.55 -36.77
C ASN A 846 0.31 29.82 -35.51
N ALA A 847 1.54 30.09 -35.07
CA ALA A 847 1.99 29.65 -33.76
C ALA A 847 1.09 30.24 -32.64
N GLY A 848 0.60 29.37 -31.76
CA GLY A 848 -0.39 29.69 -30.73
C GLY A 848 -1.83 29.32 -31.10
N ASP A 849 -2.16 29.15 -32.39
CA ASP A 849 -3.50 28.75 -32.83
C ASP A 849 -3.87 27.35 -32.30
N SER A 850 -5.16 27.08 -32.12
CA SER A 850 -5.65 25.78 -31.66
C SER A 850 -6.92 25.36 -32.37
N ILE A 851 -6.87 24.22 -33.06
CA ILE A 851 -8.03 23.54 -33.64
C ILE A 851 -8.73 22.80 -32.50
N ARG A 852 -10.00 23.12 -32.21
CA ARG A 852 -10.74 22.58 -31.06
C ARG A 852 -12.07 21.95 -31.47
N ASN A 853 -12.08 20.65 -31.73
CA ASN A 853 -13.28 19.97 -32.23
C ASN A 853 -13.92 19.05 -31.17
N ARG A 854 -15.25 19.10 -31.01
CA ARG A 854 -16.07 18.28 -30.09
C ARG A 854 -17.22 17.61 -30.85
N ALA A 855 -17.90 16.62 -30.27
CA ALA A 855 -19.11 16.03 -30.84
C ALA A 855 -20.26 16.02 -29.82
N GLY A 856 -21.50 15.98 -30.31
CA GLY A 856 -22.70 15.73 -29.54
C GLY A 856 -23.32 14.40 -29.93
N ILE A 857 -23.61 13.56 -28.94
CA ILE A 857 -24.20 12.23 -29.08
C ILE A 857 -25.64 12.28 -28.56
N TYR A 858 -26.59 11.79 -29.34
CA TYR A 858 -27.99 11.66 -28.98
C TYR A 858 -28.36 10.17 -28.96
N PHE A 859 -28.95 9.71 -27.87
CA PHE A 859 -29.52 8.37 -27.75
C PHE A 859 -31.05 8.48 -27.84
N ASP A 860 -31.65 7.89 -28.87
CA ASP A 860 -33.07 8.01 -29.24
C ASP A 860 -33.57 9.47 -29.30
N PHE A 861 -34.27 9.93 -28.26
CA PHE A 861 -34.80 11.30 -28.14
C PHE A 861 -34.29 12.01 -26.86
N ASN A 862 -33.23 11.48 -26.24
CA ASN A 862 -32.63 12.03 -25.03
C ASN A 862 -31.87 13.34 -25.32
N PRO A 863 -31.62 14.18 -24.28
CA PRO A 863 -30.71 15.32 -24.38
C PRO A 863 -29.32 14.93 -24.88
N VAL A 864 -28.60 15.89 -25.47
CA VAL A 864 -27.26 15.67 -26.03
C VAL A 864 -26.24 15.38 -24.92
N VAL A 865 -25.48 14.29 -25.10
CA VAL A 865 -24.23 14.02 -24.38
C VAL A 865 -23.09 14.64 -25.17
N LEU A 866 -22.36 15.57 -24.56
CA LEU A 866 -21.24 16.26 -25.23
C LEU A 866 -19.92 15.57 -24.90
N THR A 867 -19.14 15.23 -25.94
CA THR A 867 -17.77 14.78 -25.73
C THR A 867 -16.89 15.91 -25.19
N ASN A 868 -15.73 15.56 -24.65
CA ASN A 868 -14.62 16.52 -24.51
C ASN A 868 -14.25 17.16 -25.86
N TYR A 869 -13.49 18.25 -25.80
CA TYR A 869 -12.78 18.76 -26.97
C TYR A 869 -11.55 17.90 -27.25
N ALA A 870 -11.39 17.45 -28.49
CA ALA A 870 -10.10 17.09 -29.04
C ALA A 870 -9.40 18.36 -29.53
N ILE A 871 -8.18 18.60 -29.07
CA ILE A 871 -7.45 19.86 -29.29
C ILE A 871 -6.11 19.59 -29.96
N THR A 872 -5.88 20.22 -31.11
CA THR A 872 -4.59 20.27 -31.79
C THR A 872 -4.03 21.69 -31.69
N ARG A 873 -2.86 21.85 -31.05
CA ARG A 873 -2.19 23.16 -30.88
C ARG A 873 -1.09 23.35 -31.92
N VAL A 874 -1.00 24.54 -32.51
CA VAL A 874 0.09 24.91 -33.40
C VAL A 874 1.23 25.49 -32.56
N MET A 875 2.34 24.78 -32.50
CA MET A 875 3.51 25.12 -31.69
C MET A 875 4.60 25.72 -32.59
N GLU A 876 5.17 26.86 -32.19
CA GLU A 876 6.39 27.34 -32.85
C GLU A 876 7.54 26.37 -32.60
N LEU A 877 8.40 26.15 -33.59
CA LEU A 877 9.66 25.45 -33.38
C LEU A 877 10.65 26.40 -32.72
N VAL A 878 10.50 26.58 -31.41
CA VAL A 878 11.44 27.34 -30.58
C VAL A 878 12.83 26.71 -30.74
N PRO A 879 13.83 27.42 -31.31
CA PRO A 879 15.20 26.93 -31.30
C PRO A 879 15.68 26.87 -29.85
N ALA A 880 16.23 25.72 -29.43
CA ALA A 880 16.55 25.41 -28.04
C ALA A 880 17.21 26.61 -27.32
N PRO A 881 16.55 27.21 -26.30
CA PRO A 881 16.99 28.49 -25.75
C PRO A 881 18.40 28.41 -25.14
N THR A 882 19.31 29.25 -25.62
CA THR A 882 20.61 29.50 -24.98
C THR A 882 20.45 30.42 -23.77
N ALA A 883 19.68 29.97 -22.78
CA ALA A 883 19.41 30.65 -21.53
C ALA A 883 19.78 29.73 -20.35
N GLN A 884 20.47 30.28 -19.34
CA GLN A 884 20.96 29.49 -18.20
C GLN A 884 19.82 29.18 -17.21
N PRO A 885 19.73 27.96 -16.65
CA PRO A 885 18.75 27.65 -15.63
C PRO A 885 19.13 28.33 -14.30
N THR A 886 18.24 29.17 -13.77
CA THR A 886 18.40 29.87 -12.49
C THR A 886 17.92 29.06 -11.28
N VAL A 887 17.44 27.83 -11.51
CA VAL A 887 17.24 26.81 -10.47
C VAL A 887 18.44 25.86 -10.50
N PRO A 888 19.12 25.58 -9.37
CA PRO A 888 20.17 24.59 -9.34
C PRO A 888 19.58 23.22 -9.73
N LEU A 889 20.05 22.68 -10.84
CA LEU A 889 19.60 21.41 -11.37
C LEU A 889 19.93 20.31 -10.36
N GLN A 890 19.05 19.30 -10.24
CA GLN A 890 19.41 18.11 -9.48
C GLN A 890 20.33 17.24 -10.33
N LEU A 891 21.39 16.72 -9.70
CA LEU A 891 22.28 15.74 -10.29
C LEU A 891 22.04 14.41 -9.58
N ARG A 892 21.73 13.36 -10.33
CA ARG A 892 21.47 12.02 -9.81
C ARG A 892 22.55 11.07 -10.30
N ILE A 893 23.07 10.26 -9.38
CA ILE A 893 23.99 9.15 -9.65
C ILE A 893 23.18 7.87 -9.48
N LEU A 894 23.17 6.98 -10.48
CA LEU A 894 22.27 5.82 -10.55
C LEU A 894 23.01 4.56 -11.08
N PRO A 895 23.20 3.50 -10.28
CA PRO A 895 22.89 3.42 -8.85
C PRO A 895 23.80 4.33 -8.01
N ASN A 896 23.45 4.52 -6.73
CA ASN A 896 24.29 5.18 -5.74
C ASN A 896 24.11 4.48 -4.39
N PRO A 897 25.10 3.72 -3.88
CA PRO A 897 26.45 3.55 -4.42
C PRO A 897 26.54 2.89 -5.81
N PHE A 898 27.67 3.05 -6.49
CA PHE A 898 27.99 2.43 -7.78
C PHE A 898 29.31 1.65 -7.75
N SER A 899 29.42 0.61 -8.57
CA SER A 899 30.67 -0.12 -8.82
C SER A 899 31.30 0.29 -10.16
N ASP A 900 31.21 -0.53 -11.20
CA ASP A 900 32.03 -0.40 -12.43
C ASP A 900 31.50 0.68 -13.38
N ARG A 901 30.18 0.81 -13.48
CA ARG A 901 29.49 1.74 -14.39
C ARG A 901 28.26 2.32 -13.72
N PHE A 902 28.00 3.59 -14.00
CA PHE A 902 26.88 4.34 -13.43
C PHE A 902 26.32 5.34 -14.42
N TRP A 903 25.03 5.63 -14.28
CA TRP A 903 24.38 6.73 -14.97
C TRP A 903 24.49 8.00 -14.14
N ILE A 904 24.80 9.10 -14.81
CA ILE A 904 24.44 10.42 -14.34
C ILE A 904 23.15 10.82 -15.06
N GLU A 905 22.16 11.27 -14.30
CA GLU A 905 20.88 11.81 -14.78
C GLU A 905 20.71 13.24 -14.25
N ILE A 906 20.22 14.14 -15.08
CA ILE A 906 20.02 15.56 -14.78
C ILE A 906 18.54 15.91 -15.06
N PRO A 907 17.63 15.68 -14.10
CA PRO A 907 16.22 16.05 -14.26
C PRO A 907 16.09 17.57 -14.47
N GLY A 908 15.38 17.96 -15.54
CA GLY A 908 15.22 19.36 -15.96
C GLY A 908 16.00 19.74 -17.23
N ILE A 909 16.89 18.86 -17.75
CA ILE A 909 17.45 19.00 -19.10
C ILE A 909 16.69 18.07 -20.07
N GLU A 910 16.53 18.49 -21.33
CA GLU A 910 15.96 17.67 -22.40
C GLU A 910 16.92 16.56 -22.88
N ALA A 911 16.37 15.39 -23.22
CA ALA A 911 17.15 14.21 -23.62
C ALA A 911 18.00 14.41 -24.90
N HIS A 912 17.66 15.40 -25.72
CA HIS A 912 18.33 15.72 -26.99
C HIS A 912 19.07 17.07 -26.97
N SER A 913 19.33 17.63 -25.78
CA SER A 913 20.10 18.88 -25.67
C SER A 913 21.56 18.71 -26.11
N ASN A 914 21.94 19.44 -27.17
CA ASN A 914 23.32 19.57 -27.64
C ASN A 914 24.19 20.48 -26.76
N GLN A 915 23.66 21.02 -25.65
CA GLN A 915 24.42 21.88 -24.75
C GLN A 915 25.58 21.10 -24.10
N THR A 916 26.80 21.56 -24.35
CA THR A 916 28.00 20.96 -23.75
C THR A 916 28.21 21.52 -22.34
N MET A 917 28.28 20.62 -21.37
CA MET A 917 28.54 20.89 -19.96
C MET A 917 29.87 20.28 -19.54
N THR A 918 30.40 20.68 -18.40
CA THR A 918 31.61 20.11 -17.80
C THR A 918 31.26 19.44 -16.48
N LEU A 919 31.49 18.12 -16.40
CA LEU A 919 31.46 17.38 -15.15
C LEU A 919 32.85 17.41 -14.51
N GLU A 920 32.90 17.76 -13.23
CA GLU A 920 34.07 17.65 -12.35
C GLU A 920 33.73 16.72 -11.19
N VAL A 921 34.65 15.85 -10.79
CA VAL A 921 34.48 14.95 -9.65
C VAL A 921 35.68 15.11 -8.72
N SER A 922 35.43 15.21 -7.41
CA SER A 922 36.46 15.29 -6.38
C SER A 922 36.24 14.29 -5.24
N ASP A 923 37.30 13.90 -4.55
CA ASP A 923 37.18 13.19 -3.28
C ASP A 923 36.79 14.13 -2.11
N LEU A 924 36.60 13.57 -0.90
CA LEU A 924 36.23 14.33 0.30
C LEU A 924 37.30 15.31 0.80
N THR A 925 38.55 15.17 0.36
CA THR A 925 39.60 16.16 0.69
C THR A 925 39.51 17.42 -0.18
N GLY A 926 38.72 17.37 -1.25
CA GLY A 926 38.57 18.42 -2.27
C GLY A 926 39.47 18.22 -3.49
N ARG A 927 40.23 17.12 -3.56
CA ARG A 927 41.10 16.83 -4.70
C ARG A 927 40.27 16.35 -5.90
N MET A 928 40.43 17.04 -7.04
CA MET A 928 39.82 16.61 -8.31
C MET A 928 40.39 15.28 -8.78
N VAL A 929 39.51 14.36 -9.15
CA VAL A 929 39.82 12.99 -9.64
C VAL A 929 39.33 12.72 -11.07
N LEU A 930 38.33 13.48 -11.56
CA LEU A 930 37.86 13.43 -12.96
C LEU A 930 37.40 14.82 -13.43
N ARG A 931 37.62 15.11 -14.71
CA ARG A 931 37.03 16.25 -15.44
C ARG A 931 36.69 15.82 -16.86
N ARG A 932 35.44 15.98 -17.30
CA ARG A 932 34.94 15.48 -18.60
C ARG A 932 33.84 16.36 -19.16
N HIS A 933 33.84 16.59 -20.48
CA HIS A 933 32.72 17.24 -21.17
C HIS A 933 31.60 16.25 -21.48
N VAL A 934 30.35 16.68 -21.32
CA VAL A 934 29.13 15.86 -21.39
C VAL A 934 27.99 16.63 -22.06
N THR A 935 27.05 15.91 -22.67
CA THR A 935 25.89 16.44 -23.42
C THR A 935 24.65 15.59 -23.16
N GLY A 936 23.45 16.15 -23.39
CA GLY A 936 22.18 15.50 -23.05
C GLY A 936 21.89 15.44 -21.55
N ASN A 937 20.71 14.92 -21.19
CA ASN A 937 20.25 14.87 -19.80
C ASN A 937 20.64 13.60 -19.02
N ARG A 938 21.12 12.56 -19.72
CA ARG A 938 21.51 11.29 -19.10
C ARG A 938 22.65 10.63 -19.89
N PHE A 939 23.72 10.30 -19.20
CA PHE A 939 24.91 9.67 -19.79
C PHE A 939 25.54 8.67 -18.83
N MET A 940 26.16 7.62 -19.37
CA MET A 940 26.85 6.59 -18.60
C MET A 940 28.33 6.96 -18.45
N LEU A 941 28.87 6.72 -17.26
CA LEU A 941 30.29 6.76 -16.97
C LEU A 941 30.76 5.41 -16.46
N GLU A 942 32.02 5.12 -16.71
CA GLU A 942 32.74 4.00 -16.12
C GLU A 942 33.59 4.55 -14.97
N ARG A 943 33.84 3.76 -13.94
CA ARG A 943 34.55 4.21 -12.72
C ARG A 943 36.00 4.58 -13.00
N ASP A 944 36.66 3.89 -13.93
CA ASP A 944 38.07 4.06 -14.28
C ASP A 944 39.00 4.15 -13.05
N LYS A 945 39.46 5.37 -12.72
CA LYS A 945 40.40 5.68 -11.65
C LYS A 945 39.77 6.50 -10.52
N LEU A 946 38.44 6.58 -10.46
CA LEU A 946 37.72 7.19 -9.34
C LEU A 946 37.95 6.33 -8.07
N PRO A 947 38.51 6.91 -6.99
CA PRO A 947 38.82 6.16 -5.78
C PRO A 947 37.54 5.69 -5.09
N ALA A 948 37.65 4.62 -4.30
CA ALA A 948 36.56 4.12 -3.46
C ALA A 948 36.15 5.14 -2.38
N GLY A 949 34.89 5.06 -1.95
CA GLY A 949 34.30 5.97 -0.96
C GLY A 949 33.42 7.05 -1.59
N MET A 950 33.06 8.06 -0.79
CA MET A 950 32.16 9.13 -1.22
C MET A 950 32.88 10.18 -2.07
N LEU A 951 32.34 10.45 -3.25
CA LEU A 951 32.82 11.44 -4.20
C LEU A 951 31.79 12.57 -4.36
N LEU A 952 32.30 13.78 -4.57
CA LEU A 952 31.50 14.97 -4.86
C LEU A 952 31.52 15.21 -6.37
N PHE A 953 30.35 15.16 -6.98
CA PHE A 953 30.13 15.42 -8.41
C PHE A 953 29.63 16.86 -8.58
N TRP A 954 30.20 17.58 -9.52
CA TRP A 954 29.89 18.97 -9.84
C TRP A 954 29.63 19.10 -11.33
N LEU A 955 28.51 19.71 -11.71
CA LEU A 955 28.18 19.99 -13.10
C LEU A 955 28.31 21.50 -13.33
N ARG A 956 28.97 21.89 -14.42
CA ARG A 956 29.15 23.29 -14.84
C ARG A 956 28.70 23.51 -16.27
N ASP A 957 28.27 24.72 -16.58
CA ASP A 957 28.00 25.15 -17.94
C ASP A 957 29.29 25.47 -18.73
N ALA A 958 29.14 25.95 -19.96
CA ALA A 958 30.25 26.35 -20.82
C ALA A 958 31.01 27.61 -20.35
N SER A 959 30.45 28.39 -19.42
CA SER A 959 31.12 29.53 -18.78
C SER A 959 31.90 29.14 -17.51
N GLY A 960 31.67 27.94 -16.98
CA GLY A 960 32.22 27.45 -15.71
C GLY A 960 31.32 27.69 -14.49
N MET A 961 30.15 28.29 -14.68
CA MET A 961 29.14 28.48 -13.63
C MET A 961 28.61 27.12 -13.18
N MET A 962 28.42 26.94 -11.86
CA MET A 962 27.93 25.68 -11.29
C MET A 962 26.42 25.53 -11.55
N LEU A 963 26.04 24.45 -12.22
CA LEU A 963 24.66 24.10 -12.54
C LEU A 963 24.04 23.16 -11.49
N ALA A 964 24.82 22.19 -11.01
CA ALA A 964 24.36 21.12 -10.12
C ALA A 964 25.49 20.52 -9.31
N CYS A 965 25.16 19.82 -8.23
CA CYS A 965 26.08 18.91 -7.55
C CYS A 965 25.38 17.66 -6.98
N ALA A 966 26.13 16.60 -6.76
CA ALA A 966 25.68 15.36 -6.13
C ALA A 966 26.77 14.74 -5.25
N ARG A 967 26.35 13.84 -4.36
CA ARG A 967 27.24 12.88 -3.68
C ARG A 967 27.02 11.52 -4.32
N GLY A 968 28.09 10.88 -4.79
CA GLY A 968 28.05 9.51 -5.32
C GLY A 968 29.10 8.65 -4.63
N VAL A 969 28.71 7.48 -4.13
CA VAL A 969 29.63 6.57 -3.44
C VAL A 969 30.14 5.52 -4.42
N ALA A 970 31.45 5.46 -4.64
CA ALA A 970 32.09 4.39 -5.40
C ALA A 970 32.41 3.21 -4.46
N ARG A 971 31.82 2.03 -4.72
CA ARG A 971 32.16 0.74 -4.07
C ARG A 971 33.41 0.16 -4.72
#